data_AF-A0A951LG48-F1
#
_entry.id   AF-A0A951LG48-F1
#
_cell.length_a   1.000
_cell.length_b   1.000
_cell.length_c   1.000
_cell.angle_alpha   90.00
_cell.angle_beta   90.00
_cell.angle_gamma   90.00
#
_symmetry.space_group_name_H-M   'P 1'
#
loop_
_entity.id
_entity.type
_entity.pdbx_description
1 polymer ?
#
loop_
_entity_poly.entity_id
_entity_poly.type
_entity_poly.pdbx_seq_one_letter_code
_entity_poly.pdbx_strand_id
1 'polypeptide(L)'
;MFAKILIANRGEIACRVIRTARRMGVATVAVYSEADAGALHVEMADEGRAIGPSPPRQSYLNIAAVIEAARQSGAEAVHPGYGFLSENADFAEACEAVGLVFIGPPPAAIRAMGSKSAAKALMQRHGVPVVPGYHGDEQDPARLLAEAERVGFPVLIKASAGGGGRGMRVVENAAGFARALDGAQREAAGAFGDDRVLIERYLDRPRHIEIQIFADRHGETVHLFERDCSVQRRHQKVIEEAPAPGLDPAVRQQMGAAAIAAARAVGYVGAGTVEFIAEADRFYFMEMNTRLQVEHLVTEAVTGLDLVEWQLRVAAGERLPARQQDLALSGHAIEARLYAENPARGFLPATGTLHAFRLPPPDRARVETGLRQGDAVTPFYDAMIAKIVVWGEDRATALARLSRALGETVVLVVATNLAFLGRVMADPEFRAGAVDTGFVERRREALVAPPPDLSDAALAAAVLDSLLRQDEGAGRRAAASQDPFSPWAALPDWRLGGAAYRRLVFQHGEAEHVVEAERRGTAWQLRFADRQLSAAAARGDDDGSLALTIEGAYRPALVERHGANLAVCVAGETWFLTELDPLAPPADADAASGPLTAPMPGRVVQVLVAAGDAVRRGQPLMVIEAMKMEHTIAAPRDGVVERIRYEVGDNVEEAAELLVVSAAVPDRP
;
A
#
# COMPACT_ATOMS: atom_id res chain seq x y z
N MET A 1 -4.99 -25.42 22.96
CA MET A 1 -4.96 -25.06 21.53
C MET A 1 -6.36 -25.17 20.95
N PHE A 2 -6.76 -24.22 20.09
CA PHE A 2 -8.06 -24.26 19.41
C PHE A 2 -8.08 -25.35 18.33
N ALA A 3 -9.22 -25.98 18.12
CA ALA A 3 -9.50 -26.84 16.98
C ALA A 3 -9.93 -26.04 15.75
N LYS A 4 -10.71 -24.96 15.92
CA LYS A 4 -11.20 -24.13 14.82
C LYS A 4 -11.28 -22.64 15.18
N ILE A 5 -10.80 -21.77 14.31
CA ILE A 5 -10.89 -20.31 14.45
C ILE A 5 -11.56 -19.66 13.24
N LEU A 6 -12.22 -18.53 13.46
CA LEU A 6 -12.70 -17.65 12.40
C LEU A 6 -11.77 -16.45 12.24
N ILE A 7 -11.44 -16.10 11.01
CA ILE A 7 -10.66 -14.90 10.70
C ILE A 7 -11.61 -13.79 10.27
N ALA A 8 -11.80 -12.78 11.11
CA ALA A 8 -12.69 -11.65 10.88
C ALA A 8 -12.01 -10.54 10.06
N ASN A 9 -11.40 -10.92 8.94
CA ASN A 9 -10.65 -10.04 8.06
C ASN A 9 -10.57 -10.61 6.64
N ARG A 10 -9.89 -9.89 5.73
CA ARG A 10 -9.72 -10.25 4.31
C ARG A 10 -8.28 -10.05 3.85
N GLY A 11 -8.04 -10.37 2.58
CA GLY A 11 -6.79 -10.03 1.90
C GLY A 11 -5.57 -10.71 2.55
N GLU A 12 -4.42 -10.05 2.45
CA GLU A 12 -3.14 -10.65 2.83
C GLU A 12 -3.07 -11.08 4.30
N ILE A 13 -3.68 -10.32 5.22
CA ILE A 13 -3.66 -10.67 6.65
C ILE A 13 -4.48 -11.91 6.95
N ALA A 14 -5.60 -12.11 6.25
CA ALA A 14 -6.36 -13.34 6.40
C ALA A 14 -5.54 -14.53 5.90
N CYS A 15 -4.86 -14.40 4.76
CA CYS A 15 -3.92 -15.41 4.26
C CYS A 15 -2.76 -15.66 5.24
N ARG A 16 -2.18 -14.62 5.83
CA ARG A 16 -1.09 -14.68 6.83
C ARG A 16 -1.52 -15.47 8.06
N VAL A 17 -2.72 -15.22 8.58
CA VAL A 17 -3.25 -15.93 9.76
C VAL A 17 -3.54 -17.39 9.42
N ILE A 18 -4.17 -17.64 8.27
CA ILE A 18 -4.48 -19.00 7.79
C ILE A 18 -3.21 -19.84 7.63
N ARG A 19 -2.12 -19.29 7.07
CA ARG A 19 -0.84 -19.99 6.94
C ARG A 19 -0.33 -20.51 8.29
N THR A 20 -0.37 -19.69 9.33
CA THR A 20 0.07 -20.10 10.68
C THR A 20 -0.89 -21.09 11.31
N ALA A 21 -2.20 -20.83 11.26
CA ALA A 21 -3.20 -21.74 11.81
C ALA A 21 -3.09 -23.14 11.20
N ARG A 22 -2.94 -23.25 9.87
CA ARG A 22 -2.72 -24.52 9.17
C ARG A 22 -1.45 -25.24 9.61
N ARG A 23 -0.31 -24.52 9.74
CA ARG A 23 0.94 -25.11 10.25
C ARG A 23 0.77 -25.68 11.66
N MET A 24 -0.09 -25.06 12.47
CA MET A 24 -0.41 -25.48 13.83
C MET A 24 -1.51 -26.56 13.91
N GLY A 25 -2.10 -26.96 12.79
CA GLY A 25 -3.20 -27.93 12.76
C GLY A 25 -4.56 -27.38 13.21
N VAL A 26 -4.74 -26.06 13.20
CA VAL A 26 -5.99 -25.38 13.56
C VAL A 26 -6.82 -25.14 12.30
N ALA A 27 -8.07 -25.60 12.30
CA ALA A 27 -8.99 -25.38 11.19
C ALA A 27 -9.40 -23.91 11.10
N THR A 28 -9.63 -23.43 9.87
CA THR A 28 -9.82 -22.01 9.57
C THR A 28 -11.13 -21.74 8.86
N VAL A 29 -11.81 -20.67 9.30
CA VAL A 29 -13.02 -20.15 8.66
C VAL A 29 -12.73 -18.73 8.17
N ALA A 30 -12.81 -18.50 6.86
CA ALA A 30 -12.77 -17.16 6.27
C ALA A 30 -14.17 -16.56 6.18
N VAL A 31 -14.30 -15.27 6.49
CA VAL A 31 -15.50 -14.50 6.14
C VAL A 31 -15.28 -13.70 4.85
N TYR A 32 -16.33 -13.54 4.06
CA TYR A 32 -16.26 -12.79 2.81
C TYR A 32 -17.51 -11.96 2.51
N SER A 33 -17.31 -10.82 1.87
CA SER A 33 -18.36 -10.05 1.23
C SER A 33 -18.65 -10.59 -0.19
N GLU A 34 -19.70 -10.10 -0.84
CA GLU A 34 -19.98 -10.41 -2.25
C GLU A 34 -18.78 -10.15 -3.19
N ALA A 35 -18.05 -9.04 -3.00
CA ALA A 35 -16.86 -8.73 -3.80
C ALA A 35 -15.67 -9.69 -3.55
N ASP A 36 -15.65 -10.38 -2.42
CA ASP A 36 -14.55 -11.26 -2.00
C ASP A 36 -14.87 -12.75 -2.15
N ALA A 37 -15.99 -13.12 -2.76
CA ALA A 37 -16.40 -14.53 -2.89
C ALA A 37 -15.34 -15.42 -3.55
N GLY A 38 -14.52 -14.87 -4.46
CA GLY A 38 -13.41 -15.57 -5.12
C GLY A 38 -12.01 -15.22 -4.57
N ALA A 39 -11.90 -14.48 -3.46
CA ALA A 39 -10.62 -13.97 -2.98
C ALA A 39 -9.68 -15.08 -2.47
N LEU A 40 -8.37 -14.80 -2.46
CA LEU A 40 -7.33 -15.74 -2.02
C LEU A 40 -7.57 -16.32 -0.62
N HIS A 41 -7.98 -15.49 0.35
CA HIS A 41 -8.17 -15.97 1.71
C HIS A 41 -9.37 -16.92 1.86
N VAL A 42 -10.38 -16.82 0.99
CA VAL A 42 -11.56 -17.70 1.00
C VAL A 42 -11.17 -19.09 0.52
N GLU A 43 -10.44 -19.18 -0.59
CA GLU A 43 -9.90 -20.45 -1.10
C GLU A 43 -8.88 -21.06 -0.15
N MET A 44 -8.08 -20.22 0.51
CA MET A 44 -7.11 -20.68 1.48
C MET A 44 -7.75 -21.16 2.78
N ALA A 45 -8.99 -20.84 3.13
CA ALA A 45 -9.59 -21.33 4.36
C ALA A 45 -10.15 -22.75 4.18
N ASP A 46 -10.41 -23.46 5.29
CA ASP A 46 -11.06 -24.77 5.24
C ASP A 46 -12.59 -24.65 5.09
N GLU A 47 -13.13 -23.47 5.44
CA GLU A 47 -14.53 -23.11 5.33
C GLU A 47 -14.70 -21.61 5.03
N GLY A 48 -15.69 -21.24 4.21
CA GLY A 48 -16.01 -19.84 3.88
C GLY A 48 -17.43 -19.46 4.29
N ARG A 49 -17.63 -18.27 4.88
CA ARG A 49 -18.94 -17.74 5.26
C ARG A 49 -19.18 -16.34 4.68
N ALA A 50 -20.28 -16.19 3.92
CA ALA A 50 -20.72 -14.90 3.44
C ALA A 50 -21.23 -14.03 4.59
N ILE A 51 -20.84 -12.75 4.62
CA ILE A 51 -21.22 -11.79 5.68
C ILE A 51 -21.92 -10.54 5.14
N GLY A 52 -22.29 -10.53 3.85
CA GLY A 52 -23.12 -9.50 3.24
C GLY A 52 -22.48 -8.79 2.04
N PRO A 53 -23.02 -7.62 1.66
CA PRO A 53 -22.59 -6.87 0.48
C PRO A 53 -21.15 -6.33 0.55
N SER A 54 -20.63 -5.91 -0.59
CA SER A 54 -19.25 -5.41 -0.76
C SER A 54 -18.84 -4.28 0.21
N PRO A 55 -19.67 -3.25 0.51
CA PRO A 55 -19.26 -2.17 1.40
C PRO A 55 -18.92 -2.66 2.83
N PRO A 56 -17.73 -2.32 3.37
CA PRO A 56 -17.29 -2.81 4.69
C PRO A 56 -18.27 -2.60 5.84
N ARG A 57 -18.99 -1.47 5.87
CA ARG A 57 -19.98 -1.15 6.91
C ARG A 57 -21.13 -2.16 6.97
N GLN A 58 -21.43 -2.81 5.85
CA GLN A 58 -22.51 -3.78 5.73
C GLN A 58 -22.00 -5.23 5.87
N SER A 59 -20.68 -5.45 5.77
CA SER A 59 -20.02 -6.76 5.86
C SER A 59 -18.96 -6.81 6.97
N TYR A 60 -17.69 -6.54 6.68
CA TYR A 60 -16.57 -6.76 7.62
C TYR A 60 -16.63 -5.95 8.93
N LEU A 61 -17.38 -4.84 8.96
CA LEU A 61 -17.63 -4.04 10.16
C LEU A 61 -18.98 -4.38 10.83
N ASN A 62 -19.75 -5.31 10.27
CA ASN A 62 -21.02 -5.74 10.82
C ASN A 62 -20.78 -6.83 11.88
N ILE A 63 -20.71 -6.40 13.14
CA ILE A 63 -20.48 -7.27 14.31
C ILE A 63 -21.48 -8.44 14.33
N ALA A 64 -22.76 -8.19 14.09
CA ALA A 64 -23.79 -9.24 14.16
C ALA A 64 -23.56 -10.31 13.08
N ALA A 65 -23.23 -9.92 11.85
CA ALA A 65 -22.95 -10.86 10.76
C ALA A 65 -21.70 -11.71 11.05
N VAL A 66 -20.62 -11.11 11.57
CA VAL A 66 -19.38 -11.82 11.89
C VAL A 66 -19.57 -12.80 13.06
N ILE A 67 -20.29 -12.39 14.12
CA ILE A 67 -20.60 -13.27 15.25
C ILE A 67 -21.47 -14.45 14.80
N GLU A 68 -22.47 -14.20 13.96
CA GLU A 68 -23.33 -15.27 13.45
C GLU A 68 -22.54 -16.27 12.58
N ALA A 69 -21.65 -15.79 11.71
CA ALA A 69 -20.76 -16.64 10.93
C ALA A 69 -19.84 -17.51 11.83
N ALA A 70 -19.32 -16.95 12.92
CA ALA A 70 -18.50 -17.70 13.89
C ALA A 70 -19.31 -18.80 14.59
N ARG A 71 -20.55 -18.50 15.00
CA ARG A 71 -21.45 -19.47 15.64
C ARG A 71 -21.84 -20.61 14.69
N GLN A 72 -22.22 -20.29 13.47
CA GLN A 72 -22.66 -21.29 12.48
C GLN A 72 -21.53 -22.23 12.03
N SER A 73 -20.28 -21.75 12.05
CA SER A 73 -19.11 -22.55 11.69
C SER A 73 -18.53 -23.36 12.85
N GLY A 74 -18.98 -23.09 14.09
CA GLY A 74 -18.47 -23.73 15.29
C GLY A 74 -17.03 -23.32 15.62
N ALA A 75 -16.61 -22.10 15.24
CA ALA A 75 -15.33 -21.57 15.65
C ALA A 75 -15.30 -21.35 17.17
N GLU A 76 -14.15 -21.57 17.80
CA GLU A 76 -13.94 -21.37 19.25
C GLU A 76 -13.35 -19.99 19.56
N ALA A 77 -12.71 -19.38 18.55
CA ALA A 77 -12.05 -18.09 18.68
C ALA A 77 -12.14 -17.29 17.38
N VAL A 78 -12.01 -15.97 17.50
CA VAL A 78 -12.00 -15.04 16.37
C VAL A 78 -10.67 -14.29 16.34
N HIS A 79 -9.96 -14.39 15.21
CA HIS A 79 -8.77 -13.60 14.94
C HIS A 79 -9.15 -12.38 14.11
N PRO A 80 -9.03 -11.14 14.64
CA PRO A 80 -9.49 -9.95 13.92
C PRO A 80 -8.46 -9.43 12.90
N GLY A 81 -7.21 -9.91 12.95
CA GLY A 81 -6.13 -9.36 12.13
C GLY A 81 -5.82 -7.92 12.55
N TYR A 82 -5.83 -7.00 11.60
CA TYR A 82 -5.70 -5.56 11.83
C TYR A 82 -6.72 -4.75 11.03
N GLY A 83 -6.99 -3.51 11.43
CA GLY A 83 -8.10 -2.75 10.86
C GLY A 83 -9.46 -3.40 11.17
N PHE A 84 -10.51 -3.00 10.46
CA PHE A 84 -11.89 -3.44 10.70
C PHE A 84 -12.28 -3.43 12.19
N LEU A 85 -12.55 -4.59 12.77
CA LEU A 85 -13.02 -4.77 14.14
C LEU A 85 -11.90 -5.08 15.16
N SER A 86 -10.63 -5.08 14.74
CA SER A 86 -9.49 -5.44 15.62
C SER A 86 -9.27 -4.53 16.81
N GLU A 87 -9.69 -3.26 16.71
CA GLU A 87 -9.58 -2.26 17.79
C GLU A 87 -10.97 -1.82 18.26
N ASN A 88 -11.99 -2.66 18.04
CA ASN A 88 -13.36 -2.40 18.47
C ASN A 88 -13.65 -3.17 19.77
N ALA A 89 -13.74 -2.45 20.89
CA ALA A 89 -14.01 -3.05 22.20
C ALA A 89 -15.39 -3.74 22.26
N ASP A 90 -16.39 -3.19 21.59
CA ASP A 90 -17.75 -3.74 21.60
C ASP A 90 -17.81 -5.06 20.81
N PHE A 91 -16.97 -5.22 19.78
CA PHE A 91 -16.81 -6.50 19.09
C PHE A 91 -16.15 -7.55 19.98
N ALA A 92 -15.07 -7.18 20.70
CA ALA A 92 -14.41 -8.09 21.63
C ALA A 92 -15.37 -8.55 22.74
N GLU A 93 -16.21 -7.66 23.27
CA GLU A 93 -17.28 -8.02 24.23
C GLU A 93 -18.36 -8.88 23.61
N ALA A 94 -18.77 -8.60 22.37
CA ALA A 94 -19.73 -9.42 21.66
C ALA A 94 -19.22 -10.86 21.44
N CYS A 95 -17.92 -11.04 21.18
CA CYS A 95 -17.28 -12.36 21.16
C CYS A 95 -17.40 -13.06 22.54
N GLU A 96 -16.99 -12.38 23.61
CA GLU A 96 -17.03 -12.94 24.97
C GLU A 96 -18.45 -13.32 25.40
N ALA A 97 -19.44 -12.50 25.07
CA ALA A 97 -20.84 -12.71 25.42
C ALA A 97 -21.44 -14.00 24.82
N VAL A 98 -20.87 -14.50 23.72
CA VAL A 98 -21.30 -15.76 23.08
C VAL A 98 -20.30 -16.91 23.28
N GLY A 99 -19.30 -16.72 24.14
CA GLY A 99 -18.29 -17.74 24.46
C GLY A 99 -17.18 -17.89 23.43
N LEU A 100 -17.04 -16.97 22.49
CA LEU A 100 -15.91 -16.93 21.55
C LEU A 100 -14.71 -16.24 22.20
N VAL A 101 -13.52 -16.82 22.04
CA VAL A 101 -12.29 -16.15 22.47
C VAL A 101 -11.89 -15.10 21.42
N PHE A 102 -11.84 -13.83 21.81
CA PHE A 102 -11.22 -12.79 21.00
C PHE A 102 -9.69 -12.92 21.05
N ILE A 103 -9.05 -13.15 19.91
CA ILE A 103 -7.59 -13.30 19.81
C ILE A 103 -6.96 -11.91 19.72
N GLY A 104 -6.85 -11.26 20.88
CA GLY A 104 -6.35 -9.90 21.01
C GLY A 104 -6.41 -9.43 22.47
N PRO A 105 -6.19 -8.12 22.70
CA PRO A 105 -6.27 -7.55 24.04
C PRO A 105 -7.72 -7.53 24.58
N PRO A 106 -7.90 -7.45 25.91
CA PRO A 106 -9.22 -7.37 26.50
C PRO A 106 -9.94 -6.05 26.14
N PRO A 107 -11.28 -6.01 26.11
CA PRO A 107 -12.05 -4.81 25.75
C PRO A 107 -11.67 -3.56 26.56
N ALA A 108 -11.37 -3.72 27.84
CA ALA A 108 -10.95 -2.62 28.71
C ALA A 108 -9.64 -1.97 28.26
N ALA A 109 -8.66 -2.76 27.79
CA ALA A 109 -7.39 -2.25 27.27
C ALA A 109 -7.60 -1.49 25.94
N ILE A 110 -8.46 -2.02 25.06
CA ILE A 110 -8.85 -1.37 23.80
C ILE A 110 -9.46 0.01 24.09
N ARG A 111 -10.43 0.09 25.03
CA ARG A 111 -11.05 1.38 25.40
C ARG A 111 -10.07 2.35 26.05
N ALA A 112 -9.18 1.86 26.92
CA ALA A 112 -8.19 2.70 27.59
C ALA A 112 -7.29 3.44 26.58
N MET A 113 -6.98 2.81 25.45
CA MET A 113 -6.11 3.36 24.40
C MET A 113 -6.87 4.07 23.27
N GLY A 114 -8.21 4.02 23.23
CA GLY A 114 -9.01 4.62 22.16
C GLY A 114 -9.06 6.16 22.18
N SER A 115 -8.77 6.80 23.32
CA SER A 115 -8.72 8.27 23.44
C SER A 115 -7.27 8.74 23.65
N LYS A 116 -6.78 9.64 22.80
CA LYS A 116 -5.38 10.13 22.85
C LYS A 116 -5.06 10.86 24.15
N SER A 117 -5.97 11.71 24.63
CA SER A 117 -5.77 12.46 25.88
C SER A 117 -5.76 11.52 27.08
N ALA A 118 -6.72 10.60 27.16
CA ALA A 118 -6.81 9.61 28.24
C ALA A 118 -5.59 8.66 28.23
N ALA A 119 -5.17 8.20 27.04
CA ALA A 119 -4.01 7.36 26.87
C ALA A 119 -2.73 8.06 27.34
N LYS A 120 -2.49 9.31 26.91
CA LYS A 120 -1.32 10.10 27.34
C LYS A 120 -1.29 10.35 28.84
N ALA A 121 -2.43 10.72 29.44
CA ALA A 121 -2.54 10.91 30.88
C ALA A 121 -2.25 9.60 31.64
N LEU A 122 -2.72 8.45 31.13
CA LEU A 122 -2.39 7.15 31.69
C LEU A 122 -0.90 6.85 31.58
N MET A 123 -0.32 7.00 30.38
CA MET A 123 1.11 6.76 30.13
C MET A 123 2.01 7.60 31.04
N GLN A 124 1.69 8.88 31.19
CA GLN A 124 2.45 9.78 32.07
C GLN A 124 2.41 9.34 33.54
N ARG A 125 1.26 8.88 34.04
CA ARG A 125 1.14 8.33 35.42
C ARG A 125 1.96 7.06 35.63
N HIS A 126 2.23 6.32 34.56
CA HIS A 126 3.04 5.09 34.58
C HIS A 126 4.51 5.32 34.18
N GLY A 127 4.96 6.58 34.15
CA GLY A 127 6.36 6.91 33.90
C GLY A 127 6.80 6.74 32.44
N VAL A 128 5.86 6.60 31.51
CA VAL A 128 6.14 6.58 30.07
C VAL A 128 6.28 8.02 29.58
N PRO A 129 7.40 8.39 28.93
CA PRO A 129 7.61 9.75 28.42
C PRO A 129 6.52 10.13 27.41
N VAL A 130 5.88 11.29 27.57
CA VAL A 130 4.92 11.85 26.62
C VAL A 130 5.44 13.17 26.06
N VAL A 131 5.00 13.53 24.85
CA VAL A 131 5.41 14.80 24.23
C VAL A 131 4.99 15.96 25.13
N PRO A 132 5.90 16.89 25.47
CA PRO A 132 5.53 18.07 26.25
C PRO A 132 4.37 18.82 25.58
N GLY A 133 3.31 19.09 26.34
CA GLY A 133 2.08 19.60 25.77
C GLY A 133 1.02 19.95 26.80
N TYR A 134 -0.16 20.27 26.28
CA TYR A 134 -1.41 20.44 27.01
C TYR A 134 -2.48 19.49 26.44
N HIS A 135 -3.07 18.70 27.33
CA HIS A 135 -4.06 17.66 27.03
C HIS A 135 -5.28 17.72 27.96
N GLY A 136 -5.48 18.87 28.62
CA GLY A 136 -6.55 19.04 29.59
C GLY A 136 -7.91 19.36 28.94
N ASP A 137 -8.95 19.31 29.76
CA ASP A 137 -10.34 19.51 29.33
C ASP A 137 -10.71 20.99 29.08
N GLU A 138 -9.87 21.94 29.51
CA GLU A 138 -10.13 23.37 29.35
C GLU A 138 -9.74 23.82 27.92
N GLN A 139 -10.75 24.13 27.11
CA GLN A 139 -10.60 24.41 25.67
C GLN A 139 -10.76 25.90 25.32
N ASP A 140 -10.70 26.79 26.32
CA ASP A 140 -10.74 28.23 26.10
C ASP A 140 -9.55 28.68 25.23
N PRO A 141 -9.76 29.46 24.15
CA PRO A 141 -8.69 29.89 23.25
C PRO A 141 -7.54 30.65 23.93
N ALA A 142 -7.81 31.46 24.94
CA ALA A 142 -6.78 32.20 25.66
C ALA A 142 -5.96 31.27 26.55
N ARG A 143 -6.61 30.30 27.20
CA ARG A 143 -5.93 29.22 27.94
C ARG A 143 -5.02 28.41 27.02
N LEU A 144 -5.53 27.98 25.87
CA LEU A 144 -4.80 27.21 24.87
C LEU A 144 -3.58 28.00 24.35
N LEU A 145 -3.73 29.30 24.08
CA LEU A 145 -2.59 30.15 23.71
C LEU A 145 -1.53 30.22 24.82
N ALA A 146 -1.93 30.44 26.07
CA ALA A 146 -1.00 30.49 27.20
C ALA A 146 -0.24 29.15 27.38
N GLU A 147 -0.91 28.03 27.14
CA GLU A 147 -0.27 26.71 27.15
C GLU A 147 0.69 26.51 25.97
N ALA A 148 0.35 27.01 24.78
CA ALA A 148 1.28 27.02 23.64
C ALA A 148 2.53 27.85 23.93
N GLU A 149 2.38 29.01 24.58
CA GLU A 149 3.50 29.85 25.02
C GLU A 149 4.36 29.15 26.07
N ARG A 150 3.72 28.44 27.03
CA ARG A 150 4.42 27.65 28.05
C ARG A 150 5.21 26.48 27.46
N VAL A 151 4.65 25.79 26.47
CA VAL A 151 5.32 24.69 25.76
C VAL A 151 6.48 25.22 24.91
N GLY A 152 6.29 26.39 24.31
CA GLY A 152 7.23 27.07 23.43
C GLY A 152 7.01 26.70 21.95
N PHE A 153 6.95 27.73 21.10
CA PHE A 153 6.80 27.57 19.66
C PHE A 153 8.10 27.05 18.99
N PRO A 154 8.00 26.28 17.88
CA PRO A 154 6.77 25.85 17.21
C PRO A 154 5.99 24.78 17.99
N VAL A 155 4.66 24.86 17.93
CA VAL A 155 3.74 23.87 18.53
C VAL A 155 2.87 23.22 17.45
N LEU A 156 2.34 22.06 17.76
CA LEU A 156 1.42 21.29 16.93
C LEU A 156 0.06 21.21 17.63
N ILE A 157 -0.97 21.78 17.00
CA ILE A 157 -2.36 21.59 17.41
C ILE A 157 -2.84 20.29 16.78
N LYS A 158 -3.43 19.38 17.56
CA LYS A 158 -4.04 18.13 17.07
C LYS A 158 -5.45 17.97 17.62
N ALA A 159 -6.31 17.28 16.89
CA ALA A 159 -7.60 16.82 17.43
C ALA A 159 -7.39 15.85 18.61
N SER A 160 -8.22 15.96 19.65
CA SER A 160 -8.19 15.06 20.81
C SER A 160 -8.74 13.67 20.49
N ALA A 161 -9.67 13.59 19.53
CA ALA A 161 -10.25 12.35 19.01
C ALA A 161 -9.71 12.02 17.61
N GLY A 162 -9.70 10.74 17.25
CA GLY A 162 -9.37 10.27 15.90
C GLY A 162 -7.88 10.01 15.63
N GLY A 163 -7.59 9.47 14.43
CA GLY A 163 -6.27 9.05 13.96
C GLY A 163 -5.91 9.58 12.57
N GLY A 164 -4.73 9.22 12.05
CA GLY A 164 -4.35 9.50 10.65
C GLY A 164 -3.98 10.95 10.32
N GLY A 165 -3.68 11.77 11.32
CA GLY A 165 -3.14 13.13 11.14
C GLY A 165 -4.12 14.20 10.63
N ARG A 166 -5.41 13.91 10.56
CA ARG A 166 -6.46 14.90 10.28
C ARG A 166 -6.57 15.91 11.45
N GLY A 167 -6.78 17.18 11.13
CA GLY A 167 -6.87 18.26 12.11
C GLY A 167 -5.54 18.70 12.73
N MET A 168 -4.40 18.27 12.18
CA MET A 168 -3.07 18.66 12.68
C MET A 168 -2.57 19.94 12.01
N ARG A 169 -2.15 20.92 12.82
CA ARG A 169 -1.58 22.19 12.32
C ARG A 169 -0.35 22.60 13.11
N VAL A 170 0.74 22.82 12.38
CA VAL A 170 1.96 23.44 12.94
C VAL A 170 1.72 24.93 13.08
N VAL A 171 2.06 25.48 14.23
CA VAL A 171 1.98 26.89 14.56
C VAL A 171 3.38 27.37 14.93
N GLU A 172 3.92 28.28 14.14
CA GLU A 172 5.29 28.79 14.29
C GLU A 172 5.42 29.89 15.36
N ASN A 173 4.32 30.60 15.65
CA ASN A 173 4.33 31.72 16.59
C ASN A 173 2.91 32.07 17.08
N ALA A 174 2.84 32.86 18.15
CA ALA A 174 1.59 33.28 18.78
C ALA A 174 0.62 34.01 17.82
N ALA A 175 1.13 34.82 16.89
CA ALA A 175 0.29 35.57 15.95
C ALA A 175 -0.53 34.67 15.01
N GLY A 176 -0.01 33.49 14.68
CA GLY A 176 -0.72 32.50 13.85
C GLY A 176 -1.69 31.60 14.62
N PHE A 177 -1.66 31.62 15.96
CA PHE A 177 -2.30 30.59 16.79
C PHE A 177 -3.82 30.58 16.67
N ALA A 178 -4.48 31.72 16.82
CA ALA A 178 -5.96 31.81 16.81
C ALA A 178 -6.54 31.24 15.50
N ARG A 179 -5.97 31.63 14.34
CA ARG A 179 -6.41 31.13 13.03
C ARG A 179 -6.18 29.63 12.88
N ALA A 180 -5.07 29.12 13.40
CA ALA A 180 -4.76 27.69 13.34
C ALA A 180 -5.69 26.88 14.25
N LEU A 181 -5.99 27.39 15.45
CA LEU A 181 -6.93 26.78 16.39
C LEU A 181 -8.33 26.66 15.77
N ASP A 182 -8.89 27.75 15.24
CA ASP A 182 -10.20 27.74 14.58
C ASP A 182 -10.26 26.76 13.40
N GLY A 183 -9.15 26.63 12.67
CA GLY A 183 -9.03 25.66 11.57
C GLY A 183 -9.03 24.22 12.09
N ALA A 184 -8.25 23.94 13.13
CA ALA A 184 -8.13 22.61 13.73
C ALA A 184 -9.45 22.16 14.39
N GLN A 185 -10.13 23.03 15.14
CA GLN A 185 -11.40 22.71 15.80
C GLN A 185 -12.52 22.42 14.80
N ARG A 186 -12.64 23.21 13.72
CA ARG A 186 -13.62 22.95 12.66
C ARG A 186 -13.39 21.63 11.95
N GLU A 187 -12.12 21.31 11.68
CA GLU A 187 -11.75 20.05 11.04
C GLU A 187 -12.00 18.86 11.99
N ALA A 188 -11.67 18.99 13.27
CA ALA A 188 -11.93 17.99 14.29
C ALA A 188 -13.44 17.73 14.48
N ALA A 189 -14.23 18.80 14.57
CA ALA A 189 -15.69 18.71 14.67
C ALA A 189 -16.30 18.04 13.43
N GLY A 190 -15.86 18.43 12.22
CA GLY A 190 -16.36 17.85 10.97
C GLY A 190 -15.96 16.38 10.79
N ALA A 191 -14.77 15.99 11.21
CA ALA A 191 -14.25 14.63 11.02
C ALA A 191 -14.66 13.65 12.12
N PHE A 192 -14.77 14.11 13.36
CA PHE A 192 -14.90 13.26 14.56
C PHE A 192 -16.08 13.62 15.46
N GLY A 193 -16.80 14.71 15.17
CA GLY A 193 -17.89 15.19 16.04
C GLY A 193 -17.40 15.71 17.41
N ASP A 194 -16.09 15.94 17.55
CA ASP A 194 -15.44 16.43 18.77
C ASP A 194 -14.49 17.57 18.37
N ASP A 195 -14.74 18.78 18.85
CA ASP A 195 -13.98 19.99 18.54
C ASP A 195 -12.76 20.18 19.46
N ARG A 196 -12.57 19.30 20.45
CA ARG A 196 -11.48 19.42 21.41
C ARG A 196 -10.14 19.15 20.75
N VAL A 197 -9.15 19.95 21.13
CA VAL A 197 -7.78 19.86 20.65
C VAL A 197 -6.79 19.66 21.79
N LEU A 198 -5.60 19.23 21.41
CA LEU A 198 -4.41 19.17 22.26
C LEU A 198 -3.27 19.95 21.63
N ILE A 199 -2.38 20.47 22.46
CA ILE A 199 -1.20 21.25 22.05
C ILE A 199 0.03 20.44 22.41
N GLU A 200 0.90 20.22 21.44
CA GLU A 200 2.16 19.50 21.66
C GLU A 200 3.32 20.31 21.13
N ARG A 201 4.50 20.10 21.72
CA ARG A 201 5.73 20.59 21.13
C ARG A 201 5.90 19.99 19.73
N TYR A 202 6.22 20.84 18.75
CA TYR A 202 6.58 20.35 17.42
C TYR A 202 8.02 19.85 17.42
N LEU A 203 8.24 18.70 16.77
CA LEU A 203 9.56 18.10 16.55
C LEU A 203 9.93 18.32 15.08
N ASP A 204 11.15 18.74 14.82
CA ASP A 204 11.59 19.20 13.49
C ASP A 204 11.92 18.02 12.57
N ARG A 205 12.74 17.08 13.07
CA ARG A 205 13.12 15.88 12.31
C ARG A 205 12.78 14.59 13.04
N PRO A 206 11.49 14.36 13.35
CA PRO A 206 11.11 13.22 14.15
C PRO A 206 11.10 11.93 13.33
N ARG A 207 11.64 10.87 13.93
CA ARG A 207 11.50 9.49 13.50
C ARG A 207 10.28 8.85 14.15
N HIS A 208 9.54 8.07 13.39
CA HIS A 208 8.46 7.24 13.90
C HIS A 208 9.05 5.87 14.22
N ILE A 209 9.30 5.60 15.51
CA ILE A 209 9.87 4.35 16.00
C ILE A 209 8.85 3.66 16.89
N GLU A 210 8.61 2.38 16.65
CA GLU A 210 7.60 1.64 17.39
C GLU A 210 8.16 0.36 17.99
N ILE A 211 7.61 -0.05 19.13
CA ILE A 211 8.05 -1.24 19.85
C ILE A 211 6.97 -2.31 19.77
N GLN A 212 7.33 -3.49 19.27
CA GLN A 212 6.48 -4.66 19.37
C GLN A 212 6.41 -5.12 20.82
N ILE A 213 5.21 -5.30 21.35
CA ILE A 213 5.01 -5.91 22.66
C ILE A 213 4.22 -7.20 22.54
N PHE A 214 4.39 -8.07 23.54
CA PHE A 214 3.57 -9.25 23.73
C PHE A 214 3.31 -9.46 25.22
N ALA A 215 2.06 -9.73 25.57
CA ALA A 215 1.67 -10.03 26.95
C ALA A 215 0.79 -11.27 27.03
N ASP A 216 0.92 -12.06 28.11
CA ASP A 216 0.03 -13.19 28.39
C ASP A 216 -0.95 -12.89 29.53
N ARG A 217 -1.88 -13.83 29.75
CA ARG A 217 -2.85 -13.76 30.87
C ARG A 217 -2.24 -14.12 32.23
N HIS A 218 -0.96 -14.46 32.27
CA HIS A 218 -0.24 -14.88 33.47
C HIS A 218 0.64 -13.77 34.05
N GLY A 219 0.55 -12.56 33.49
CA GLY A 219 1.22 -11.35 33.96
C GLY A 219 2.60 -11.11 33.34
N GLU A 220 3.04 -11.97 32.40
CA GLU A 220 4.30 -11.76 31.70
C GLU A 220 4.10 -10.79 30.52
N THR A 221 5.08 -9.93 30.30
CA THR A 221 5.08 -8.97 29.19
C THR A 221 6.50 -8.77 28.70
N VAL A 222 6.72 -8.92 27.40
CA VAL A 222 8.01 -8.76 26.73
C VAL A 222 7.90 -7.75 25.59
N HIS A 223 9.03 -7.17 25.21
CA HIS A 223 9.15 -6.44 23.95
C HIS A 223 9.98 -7.24 22.94
N LEU A 224 9.57 -7.22 21.67
CA LEU A 224 10.23 -7.89 20.55
C LEU A 224 10.96 -6.86 19.68
N PHE A 225 11.70 -5.98 20.36
CA PHE A 225 12.49 -4.88 19.78
C PHE A 225 11.65 -3.85 19.00
N GLU A 226 12.36 -2.92 18.35
CA GLU A 226 11.79 -1.78 17.65
C GLU A 226 11.73 -1.96 16.13
N ARG A 227 10.87 -1.16 15.50
CA ARG A 227 10.81 -0.91 14.06
C ARG A 227 10.89 0.59 13.81
N ASP A 228 11.51 0.98 12.70
CA ASP A 228 11.45 2.33 12.16
C ASP A 228 10.46 2.36 11.00
N CYS A 229 9.43 3.20 11.13
CA CYS A 229 8.36 3.41 10.16
C CYS A 229 8.33 4.87 9.67
N SER A 230 9.46 5.58 9.74
CA SER A 230 9.55 7.00 9.41
C SER A 230 9.26 7.30 7.94
N VAL A 231 9.49 6.35 7.04
CA VAL A 231 9.20 6.52 5.62
C VAL A 231 7.70 6.30 5.38
N GLN A 232 6.96 7.39 5.49
CA GLN A 232 5.51 7.44 5.35
C GLN A 232 5.08 8.57 4.41
N ARG A 233 3.94 8.39 3.74
CA ARG A 233 3.29 9.40 2.89
C ARG A 233 1.95 9.77 3.52
N ARG A 234 1.73 11.05 3.86
CA ARG A 234 0.48 11.53 4.48
C ARG A 234 -0.03 10.59 5.60
N HIS A 235 0.88 10.18 6.49
CA HIS A 235 0.63 9.26 7.62
C HIS A 235 0.32 7.80 7.26
N GLN A 236 0.46 7.40 5.99
CA GLN A 236 0.45 6.02 5.53
C GLN A 236 1.90 5.50 5.49
N LYS A 237 2.21 4.47 6.27
CA LYS A 237 3.54 3.82 6.28
C LYS A 237 3.80 3.14 4.93
N VAL A 238 5.02 3.27 4.40
CA VAL A 238 5.38 2.76 3.07
C VAL A 238 6.58 1.81 3.10
N ILE A 239 7.61 2.17 3.87
CA ILE A 239 8.77 1.33 4.15
C ILE A 239 8.93 1.22 5.66
N GLU A 240 9.16 0.01 6.13
CA GLU A 240 9.41 -0.31 7.53
C GLU A 240 10.66 -1.15 7.65
N GLU A 241 11.42 -0.94 8.72
CA GLU A 241 12.63 -1.73 8.95
C GLU A 241 12.88 -2.03 10.42
N ALA A 242 13.51 -3.16 10.68
CA ALA A 242 13.91 -3.59 12.01
C ALA A 242 15.34 -4.14 11.97
N PRO A 243 16.22 -3.78 12.93
CA PRO A 243 16.06 -2.73 13.94
C PRO A 243 15.99 -1.32 13.32
N ALA A 244 15.70 -0.32 14.16
CA ALA A 244 15.74 1.08 13.74
C ALA A 244 17.20 1.51 13.45
N PRO A 245 17.51 2.04 12.24
CA PRO A 245 18.89 2.41 11.88
C PRO A 245 19.50 3.42 12.85
N GLY A 246 20.74 3.20 13.27
CA GLY A 246 21.48 4.12 14.12
C GLY A 246 20.88 4.37 15.52
N LEU A 247 19.92 3.57 15.98
CA LEU A 247 19.35 3.71 17.33
C LEU A 247 20.31 3.13 18.37
N ASP A 248 20.71 3.97 19.33
CA ASP A 248 21.60 3.61 20.42
C ASP A 248 21.00 2.45 21.27
N PRO A 249 21.80 1.42 21.63
CA PRO A 249 21.33 0.31 22.46
C PRO A 249 20.70 0.70 23.79
N ALA A 250 21.20 1.74 24.47
CA ALA A 250 20.64 2.23 25.72
C ALA A 250 19.29 2.90 25.50
N VAL A 251 19.13 3.69 24.43
CA VAL A 251 17.83 4.27 24.06
C VAL A 251 16.84 3.16 23.71
N ARG A 252 17.25 2.14 22.95
CA ARG A 252 16.44 0.95 22.67
C ARG A 252 15.95 0.26 23.93
N GLN A 253 16.83 0.06 24.91
CA GLN A 253 16.47 -0.54 26.20
C GLN A 253 15.44 0.32 26.96
N GLN A 254 15.61 1.63 26.96
CA GLN A 254 14.68 2.56 27.60
C GLN A 254 13.30 2.55 26.91
N MET A 255 13.26 2.55 25.59
CA MET A 255 12.03 2.45 24.80
C MET A 255 11.32 1.11 25.05
N GLY A 256 12.07 0.00 25.07
CA GLY A 256 11.54 -1.32 25.39
C GLY A 256 10.92 -1.39 26.80
N ALA A 257 11.61 -0.82 27.80
CA ALA A 257 11.10 -0.73 29.16
C ALA A 257 9.83 0.14 29.25
N ALA A 258 9.80 1.28 28.56
CA ALA A 258 8.64 2.16 28.49
C ALA A 258 7.44 1.47 27.81
N ALA A 259 7.68 0.70 26.75
CA ALA A 259 6.63 -0.07 26.07
C ALA A 259 6.03 -1.18 26.95
N ILE A 260 6.87 -1.90 27.71
CA ILE A 260 6.41 -2.88 28.71
C ILE A 260 5.59 -2.18 29.80
N ALA A 261 6.03 -1.02 30.29
CA ALA A 261 5.30 -0.25 31.29
C ALA A 261 3.92 0.20 30.77
N ALA A 262 3.86 0.67 29.52
CA ALA A 262 2.61 1.02 28.84
C ALA A 262 1.64 -0.16 28.74
N ALA A 263 2.13 -1.32 28.32
CA ALA A 263 1.33 -2.54 28.23
C ALA A 263 0.76 -2.99 29.58
N ARG A 264 1.60 -2.96 30.63
CA ARG A 264 1.18 -3.31 32.00
C ARG A 264 0.16 -2.33 32.57
N ALA A 265 0.27 -1.05 32.24
CA ALA A 265 -0.65 0.00 32.71
C ALA A 265 -2.11 -0.26 32.30
N VAL A 266 -2.33 -0.95 31.17
CA VAL A 266 -3.67 -1.23 30.63
C VAL A 266 -4.10 -2.69 30.79
N GLY A 267 -3.30 -3.53 31.45
CA GLY A 267 -3.57 -4.96 31.56
C GLY A 267 -3.62 -5.65 30.18
N TYR A 268 -2.68 -5.30 29.30
CA TYR A 268 -2.67 -5.75 27.91
C TYR A 268 -2.48 -7.28 27.78
N VAL A 269 -3.01 -7.87 26.71
CA VAL A 269 -2.86 -9.29 26.36
C VAL A 269 -2.71 -9.43 24.84
N GLY A 270 -1.91 -10.41 24.39
CA GLY A 270 -1.66 -10.67 22.98
C GLY A 270 -0.59 -9.75 22.39
N ALA A 271 -0.60 -9.62 21.06
CA ALA A 271 0.29 -8.74 20.33
C ALA A 271 -0.21 -7.28 20.38
N GLY A 272 0.69 -6.34 20.56
CA GLY A 272 0.40 -4.90 20.50
C GLY A 272 1.62 -4.13 20.03
N THR A 273 1.44 -2.85 19.73
CA THR A 273 2.56 -1.99 19.38
C THR A 273 2.44 -0.64 20.07
N VAL A 274 3.52 -0.21 20.70
CA VAL A 274 3.64 1.10 21.32
C VAL A 274 4.41 1.99 20.36
N GLU A 275 3.75 3.02 19.83
CA GLU A 275 4.35 3.95 18.87
C GLU A 275 4.98 5.13 19.60
N PHE A 276 6.21 5.45 19.23
CA PHE A 276 6.98 6.59 19.73
C PHE A 276 7.36 7.53 18.60
N ILE A 277 7.43 8.81 18.94
CA ILE A 277 8.11 9.82 18.15
C ILE A 277 9.48 10.06 18.79
N ALA A 278 10.56 9.94 18.00
CA ALA A 278 11.93 10.05 18.47
C ALA A 278 12.69 11.15 17.73
N GLU A 279 13.48 11.94 18.45
CA GLU A 279 14.37 12.95 17.89
C GLU A 279 15.68 12.97 18.70
N ALA A 280 16.80 12.72 18.03
CA ALA A 280 18.09 12.44 18.68
C ALA A 280 17.93 11.32 19.73
N ASP A 281 18.38 11.56 20.98
CA ASP A 281 18.32 10.58 22.07
C ASP A 281 17.02 10.64 22.88
N ARG A 282 16.03 11.42 22.44
CA ARG A 282 14.75 11.60 23.14
C ARG A 282 13.64 10.90 22.39
N PHE A 283 12.74 10.27 23.13
CA PHE A 283 11.56 9.61 22.58
C PHE A 283 10.33 9.93 23.43
N TYR A 284 9.17 9.93 22.79
CA TYR A 284 7.90 10.27 23.42
C TYR A 284 6.78 9.39 22.88
N PHE A 285 5.93 8.90 23.77
CA PHE A 285 4.75 8.10 23.45
C PHE A 285 3.79 8.90 22.57
N MET A 286 3.40 8.28 21.46
CA MET A 286 2.36 8.79 20.57
C MET A 286 1.03 8.13 20.90
N GLU A 287 0.96 6.82 20.68
CA GLU A 287 -0.22 5.99 20.85
C GLU A 287 0.16 4.52 20.99
N MET A 288 -0.84 3.69 21.30
CA MET A 288 -0.69 2.25 21.39
C MET A 288 -1.74 1.59 20.50
N ASN A 289 -1.29 0.88 19.47
CA ASN A 289 -2.17 0.13 18.59
C ASN A 289 -2.47 -1.22 19.24
N THR A 290 -3.75 -1.45 19.53
CA THR A 290 -4.19 -2.58 20.36
C THR A 290 -4.45 -3.83 19.51
N ARG A 291 -3.51 -4.16 18.63
CA ARG A 291 -3.61 -5.22 17.61
C ARG A 291 -2.22 -5.63 17.10
N LEU A 292 -2.19 -6.68 16.27
CA LEU A 292 -1.04 -6.96 15.42
C LEU A 292 -0.82 -5.79 14.44
N GLN A 293 0.42 -5.36 14.24
CA GLN A 293 0.74 -4.35 13.22
C GLN A 293 0.90 -4.98 11.83
N VAL A 294 0.69 -4.18 10.80
CA VAL A 294 0.79 -4.65 9.40
C VAL A 294 2.23 -5.12 9.11
N GLU A 295 3.18 -4.34 9.58
CA GLU A 295 4.63 -4.43 9.48
C GLU A 295 5.28 -5.38 10.51
N HIS A 296 4.50 -6.26 11.16
CA HIS A 296 5.05 -7.21 12.13
C HIS A 296 6.11 -8.16 11.52
N LEU A 297 6.12 -8.31 10.19
CA LEU A 297 7.01 -9.25 9.50
C LEU A 297 8.48 -8.87 9.61
N VAL A 298 8.82 -7.58 9.70
CA VAL A 298 10.23 -7.19 9.95
C VAL A 298 10.66 -7.60 11.35
N THR A 299 9.76 -7.56 12.34
CA THR A 299 10.02 -8.10 13.68
C THR A 299 10.19 -9.62 13.63
N GLU A 300 9.31 -10.34 12.93
CA GLU A 300 9.44 -11.79 12.76
C GLU A 300 10.76 -12.17 12.09
N ALA A 301 11.18 -11.42 11.07
CA ALA A 301 12.40 -11.67 10.32
C ALA A 301 13.67 -11.53 11.18
N VAL A 302 13.74 -10.53 12.07
CA VAL A 302 14.93 -10.33 12.94
C VAL A 302 14.92 -11.15 14.23
N THR A 303 13.76 -11.65 14.65
CA THR A 303 13.61 -12.46 15.86
C THR A 303 13.49 -13.96 15.60
N GLY A 304 13.08 -14.36 14.38
CA GLY A 304 12.76 -15.74 14.03
C GLY A 304 11.46 -16.25 14.64
N LEU A 305 10.61 -15.36 15.17
CA LEU A 305 9.35 -15.70 15.81
C LEU A 305 8.17 -15.61 14.84
N ASP A 306 7.10 -16.36 15.11
CA ASP A 306 5.79 -16.18 14.47
C ASP A 306 4.83 -15.54 15.48
N LEU A 307 4.49 -14.27 15.27
CA LEU A 307 3.67 -13.51 16.21
C LEU A 307 2.21 -13.99 16.21
N VAL A 308 1.70 -14.45 15.07
CA VAL A 308 0.36 -15.03 14.99
C VAL A 308 0.30 -16.33 15.77
N GLU A 309 1.35 -17.15 15.73
CA GLU A 309 1.42 -18.38 16.56
C GLU A 309 1.36 -18.03 18.05
N TRP A 310 2.12 -17.02 18.48
CA TRP A 310 2.06 -16.55 19.86
C TRP A 310 0.68 -16.01 20.23
N GLN A 311 -0.02 -15.33 19.30
CA GLN A 311 -1.36 -14.81 19.55
C GLN A 311 -2.34 -15.98 19.80
N LEU A 312 -2.27 -17.04 19.00
CA LEU A 312 -3.09 -18.23 19.17
C LEU A 312 -2.80 -18.95 20.49
N ARG A 313 -1.53 -19.14 20.85
CA ARG A 313 -1.12 -19.78 22.11
C ARG A 313 -1.61 -19.00 23.33
N VAL A 314 -1.35 -17.70 23.37
CA VAL A 314 -1.76 -16.84 24.48
C VAL A 314 -3.28 -16.76 24.60
N ALA A 315 -3.99 -16.62 23.48
CA ALA A 315 -5.45 -16.63 23.49
C ALA A 315 -6.02 -17.98 23.97
N ALA A 316 -5.34 -19.09 23.68
CA ALA A 316 -5.69 -20.42 24.21
C ALA A 316 -5.30 -20.63 25.69
N GLY A 317 -4.77 -19.59 26.37
CA GLY A 317 -4.42 -19.61 27.79
C GLY A 317 -3.00 -20.06 28.11
N GLU A 318 -2.14 -20.28 27.11
CA GLU A 318 -0.73 -20.61 27.32
C GLU A 318 0.06 -19.39 27.84
N ARG A 319 1.22 -19.66 28.46
CA ARG A 319 2.21 -18.63 28.81
C ARG A 319 3.00 -18.21 27.58
N LEU A 320 3.69 -17.06 27.66
CA LEU A 320 4.63 -16.68 26.61
C LEU A 320 5.71 -17.76 26.38
N PRO A 321 6.01 -18.13 25.13
CA PRO A 321 7.01 -19.17 24.83
C PRO A 321 8.45 -18.80 25.22
N ALA A 322 8.76 -17.51 25.36
CA ALA A 322 10.09 -17.01 25.70
C ALA A 322 9.98 -15.82 26.65
N ARG A 323 11.00 -15.64 27.52
CA ARG A 323 11.14 -14.47 28.40
C ARG A 323 12.02 -13.43 27.74
N GLN A 324 12.06 -12.22 28.31
CA GLN A 324 12.81 -11.09 27.72
C GLN A 324 14.29 -11.42 27.46
N GLN A 325 14.95 -12.18 28.35
CA GLN A 325 16.35 -12.55 28.19
C GLN A 325 16.62 -13.63 27.14
N ASP A 326 15.58 -14.35 26.70
CA ASP A 326 15.68 -15.41 25.69
C ASP A 326 15.54 -14.85 24.27
N LEU A 327 15.13 -13.58 24.15
CA LEU A 327 14.91 -12.89 22.89
C LEU A 327 16.20 -12.26 22.38
N ALA A 328 16.51 -12.50 21.12
CA ALA A 328 17.67 -11.94 20.44
C ALA A 328 17.25 -11.23 19.15
N LEU A 329 18.05 -10.24 18.77
CA LEU A 329 17.93 -9.54 17.50
C LEU A 329 19.05 -10.00 16.58
N SER A 330 18.72 -10.42 15.37
CA SER A 330 19.67 -10.91 14.37
C SER A 330 19.44 -10.27 13.01
N GLY A 331 20.52 -9.77 12.42
CA GLY A 331 20.52 -9.13 11.11
C GLY A 331 19.63 -7.89 11.03
N HIS A 332 19.13 -7.61 9.83
CA HIS A 332 18.30 -6.46 9.51
C HIS A 332 17.22 -6.87 8.52
N ALA A 333 15.99 -6.42 8.73
CA ALA A 333 14.86 -6.67 7.86
C ALA A 333 14.26 -5.35 7.35
N ILE A 334 13.82 -5.36 6.09
CA ILE A 334 13.13 -4.23 5.47
C ILE A 334 11.89 -4.76 4.76
N GLU A 335 10.78 -4.09 4.97
CA GLU A 335 9.49 -4.32 4.33
C GLU A 335 9.13 -3.15 3.43
N ALA A 336 8.56 -3.45 2.26
CA ALA A 336 7.95 -2.48 1.38
C ALA A 336 6.48 -2.83 1.14
N ARG A 337 5.60 -1.83 1.29
CA ARG A 337 4.18 -1.97 0.95
C ARG A 337 3.94 -1.60 -0.51
N LEU A 338 3.61 -2.60 -1.31
CA LEU A 338 3.18 -2.44 -2.69
C LEU A 338 1.69 -2.06 -2.70
N TYR A 339 1.39 -0.84 -3.12
CA TYR A 339 0.05 -0.28 -3.22
C TYR A 339 -0.38 -0.10 -4.68
N ALA A 340 -1.66 -0.35 -4.94
CA ALA A 340 -2.35 0.08 -6.15
C ALA A 340 -2.63 1.60 -6.08
N GLU A 341 -1.59 2.39 -6.27
CA GLU A 341 -1.63 3.86 -6.25
C GLU A 341 -0.77 4.43 -7.38
N ASN A 342 -1.08 5.63 -7.86
CA ASN A 342 -0.28 6.33 -8.87
C ASN A 342 0.52 7.50 -8.27
N PRO A 343 1.82 7.34 -7.93
CA PRO A 343 2.63 8.40 -7.34
C PRO A 343 2.68 9.69 -8.16
N ALA A 344 2.77 9.59 -9.48
CA ALA A 344 2.85 10.74 -10.39
C ALA A 344 1.57 11.59 -10.37
N ARG A 345 0.41 10.96 -10.15
CA ARG A 345 -0.88 11.65 -9.97
C ARG A 345 -1.20 11.96 -8.50
N GLY A 346 -0.20 12.00 -7.63
CA GLY A 346 -0.40 12.34 -6.21
C GLY A 346 -0.81 11.16 -5.32
N PHE A 347 -0.45 9.94 -5.72
CA PHE A 347 -0.84 8.67 -5.08
C PHE A 347 -2.35 8.50 -5.05
N LEU A 348 -3.01 8.76 -6.18
CA LEU A 348 -4.41 8.40 -6.34
C LEU A 348 -4.53 6.86 -6.36
N PRO A 349 -5.42 6.26 -5.57
CA PRO A 349 -5.69 4.84 -5.65
C PRO A 349 -6.11 4.41 -7.05
N ALA A 350 -5.64 3.23 -7.44
CA ALA A 350 -5.93 2.59 -8.71
C ALA A 350 -6.69 1.29 -8.47
N THR A 351 -7.58 0.96 -9.39
CA THR A 351 -8.38 -0.26 -9.37
C THR A 351 -8.25 -0.96 -10.70
N GLY A 352 -8.64 -2.23 -10.76
CA GLY A 352 -8.68 -2.99 -11.99
C GLY A 352 -8.13 -4.39 -11.83
N THR A 353 -8.11 -5.14 -12.92
CA THR A 353 -7.65 -6.53 -12.92
C THR A 353 -6.14 -6.63 -13.06
N LEU A 354 -5.54 -7.47 -12.22
CA LEU A 354 -4.11 -7.78 -12.24
C LEU A 354 -3.81 -8.78 -13.36
N HIS A 355 -3.73 -8.30 -14.60
CA HIS A 355 -3.58 -9.18 -15.76
C HIS A 355 -2.23 -9.91 -15.82
N ALA A 356 -1.16 -9.23 -15.45
CA ALA A 356 0.12 -9.87 -15.13
C ALA A 356 0.48 -9.47 -13.70
N PHE A 357 0.72 -10.47 -12.86
CA PHE A 357 1.08 -10.28 -11.47
C PHE A 357 2.14 -11.27 -11.07
N ARG A 358 3.39 -10.79 -11.04
CA ARG A 358 4.55 -11.56 -10.65
C ARG A 358 5.16 -10.96 -9.40
N LEU A 359 5.38 -11.82 -8.42
CA LEU A 359 6.05 -11.50 -7.18
C LEU A 359 7.40 -12.22 -7.14
N PRO A 360 8.40 -11.68 -6.41
CA PRO A 360 9.69 -12.34 -6.25
C PRO A 360 9.50 -13.72 -5.59
N PRO A 361 10.32 -14.71 -5.98
CA PRO A 361 10.18 -16.07 -5.44
C PRO A 361 10.57 -16.14 -3.95
N PRO A 362 10.09 -17.16 -3.21
CA PRO A 362 10.26 -17.24 -1.75
C PRO A 362 11.72 -17.29 -1.25
N ASP A 363 12.67 -17.73 -2.08
CA ASP A 363 14.10 -17.73 -1.77
C ASP A 363 14.75 -16.33 -1.89
N ARG A 364 14.07 -15.40 -2.57
CA ARG A 364 14.49 -14.00 -2.74
C ARG A 364 13.90 -13.08 -1.69
N ALA A 365 12.60 -13.22 -1.44
CA ALA A 365 11.87 -12.40 -0.49
C ALA A 365 10.69 -13.16 0.11
N ARG A 366 10.34 -12.84 1.36
CA ARG A 366 9.06 -13.22 1.93
C ARG A 366 8.01 -12.25 1.43
N VAL A 367 6.99 -12.76 0.76
CA VAL A 367 5.89 -11.94 0.24
C VAL A 367 4.58 -12.35 0.90
N GLU A 368 3.90 -11.41 1.55
CA GLU A 368 2.52 -11.59 1.99
C GLU A 368 1.59 -10.86 1.03
N THR A 369 0.69 -11.60 0.36
CA THR A 369 -0.32 -11.08 -0.58
C THR A 369 -1.67 -11.75 -0.32
N GLY A 370 -2.74 -11.04 -0.66
CA GLY A 370 -4.11 -11.55 -0.69
C GLY A 370 -4.69 -11.61 -2.10
N LEU A 371 -3.85 -11.37 -3.12
CA LEU A 371 -4.24 -11.29 -4.52
C LEU A 371 -3.42 -12.26 -5.37
N ARG A 372 -3.98 -12.61 -6.52
CA ARG A 372 -3.40 -13.49 -7.54
C ARG A 372 -3.48 -12.83 -8.90
N GLN A 373 -2.75 -13.36 -9.87
CA GLN A 373 -2.97 -12.97 -11.26
C GLN A 373 -4.41 -13.26 -11.67
N GLY A 374 -5.06 -12.27 -12.28
CA GLY A 374 -6.49 -12.31 -12.65
C GLY A 374 -7.44 -11.75 -11.59
N ASP A 375 -6.99 -11.54 -10.34
CA ASP A 375 -7.82 -10.89 -9.33
C ASP A 375 -8.01 -9.39 -9.62
N ALA A 376 -9.08 -8.81 -9.10
CA ALA A 376 -9.36 -7.38 -9.21
C ALA A 376 -9.02 -6.64 -7.91
N VAL A 377 -8.33 -5.51 -8.05
CA VAL A 377 -8.27 -4.47 -7.01
C VAL A 377 -9.56 -3.67 -7.08
N THR A 378 -10.43 -3.82 -6.08
CA THR A 378 -11.76 -3.19 -6.04
C THR A 378 -11.75 -1.88 -5.25
N PRO A 379 -12.67 -0.94 -5.50
CA PRO A 379 -12.71 0.36 -4.81
C PRO A 379 -13.20 0.27 -3.35
N PHE A 380 -13.70 -0.89 -2.91
CA PHE A 380 -14.35 -1.06 -1.60
C PHE A 380 -13.36 -1.16 -0.43
N TYR A 381 -12.09 -1.47 -0.71
CA TYR A 381 -11.13 -1.89 0.31
C TYR A 381 -9.79 -1.16 0.19
N ASP A 382 -8.81 -1.58 0.99
CA ASP A 382 -7.45 -1.03 0.99
C ASP A 382 -6.70 -1.36 -0.32
N ALA A 383 -5.82 -0.45 -0.74
CA ALA A 383 -5.06 -0.54 -2.00
C ALA A 383 -3.85 -1.49 -1.92
N MET A 384 -3.53 -2.04 -0.75
CA MET A 384 -2.33 -2.85 -0.58
C MET A 384 -2.45 -4.15 -1.37
N ILE A 385 -1.54 -4.31 -2.33
CA ILE A 385 -1.41 -5.49 -3.17
C ILE A 385 -0.61 -6.57 -2.42
N ALA A 386 0.56 -6.17 -1.90
CA ALA A 386 1.48 -7.09 -1.25
C ALA A 386 2.42 -6.36 -0.28
N LYS A 387 2.98 -7.11 0.65
CA LYS A 387 4.13 -6.71 1.47
C LYS A 387 5.33 -7.55 1.08
N ILE A 388 6.41 -6.90 0.68
CA ILE A 388 7.65 -7.55 0.24
C ILE A 388 8.69 -7.33 1.33
N VAL A 389 9.08 -8.42 1.98
CA VAL A 389 9.97 -8.42 3.14
C VAL A 389 11.24 -9.16 2.81
N VAL A 390 12.37 -8.54 3.11
CA VAL A 390 13.68 -9.18 3.02
C VAL A 390 14.39 -9.10 4.36
N TRP A 391 15.29 -10.05 4.59
CA TRP A 391 16.24 -10.05 5.68
C TRP A 391 17.66 -10.13 5.13
N GLY A 392 18.62 -9.51 5.81
CA GLY A 392 20.05 -9.61 5.53
C GLY A 392 20.87 -9.62 6.81
N GLU A 393 22.13 -10.04 6.72
CA GLU A 393 23.06 -10.02 7.87
C GLU A 393 23.32 -8.60 8.39
N ASP A 394 23.21 -7.62 7.49
CA ASP A 394 23.24 -6.20 7.80
C ASP A 394 22.23 -5.43 6.93
N ARG A 395 22.04 -4.15 7.26
CA ARG A 395 21.13 -3.25 6.52
C ARG A 395 21.51 -3.11 5.05
N ALA A 396 22.80 -3.06 4.72
CA ALA A 396 23.27 -2.91 3.34
C ALA A 396 22.86 -4.10 2.46
N THR A 397 22.99 -5.32 3.01
CA THR A 397 22.56 -6.57 2.39
C THR A 397 21.04 -6.60 2.24
N ALA A 398 20.29 -6.21 3.27
CA ALA A 398 18.83 -6.11 3.20
C ALA A 398 18.37 -5.11 2.11
N LEU A 399 18.99 -3.93 2.02
CA LEU A 399 18.71 -2.94 0.96
C LEU A 399 18.97 -3.50 -0.44
N ALA A 400 20.09 -4.20 -0.65
CA ALA A 400 20.43 -4.80 -1.93
C ALA A 400 19.43 -5.91 -2.32
N ARG A 401 19.02 -6.74 -1.35
CA ARG A 401 18.00 -7.78 -1.54
C ARG A 401 16.64 -7.19 -1.88
N LEU A 402 16.20 -6.15 -1.16
CA LEU A 402 14.91 -5.51 -1.42
C LEU A 402 14.89 -4.83 -2.79
N SER A 403 15.96 -4.11 -3.15
CA SER A 403 16.10 -3.48 -4.47
C SER A 403 15.94 -4.51 -5.59
N ARG A 404 16.57 -5.68 -5.43
CA ARG A 404 16.44 -6.78 -6.38
C ARG A 404 15.02 -7.35 -6.42
N ALA A 405 14.42 -7.59 -5.25
CA ALA A 405 13.07 -8.15 -5.15
C ALA A 405 12.00 -7.22 -5.78
N LEU A 406 12.14 -5.91 -5.61
CA LEU A 406 11.29 -4.92 -6.28
C LEU A 406 11.46 -4.94 -7.80
N GLY A 407 12.70 -5.05 -8.30
CA GLY A 407 12.98 -5.15 -9.74
C GLY A 407 12.53 -6.47 -10.40
N GLU A 408 12.25 -7.51 -9.60
CA GLU A 408 11.67 -8.78 -10.06
C GLU A 408 10.12 -8.80 -9.95
N THR A 409 9.52 -7.74 -9.37
CA THR A 409 8.07 -7.61 -9.22
C THR A 409 7.44 -7.01 -10.48
N VAL A 410 6.34 -7.60 -10.95
CA VAL A 410 5.58 -7.09 -12.11
C VAL A 410 4.12 -6.97 -11.76
N VAL A 411 3.55 -5.78 -12.00
CA VAL A 411 2.12 -5.53 -11.95
C VAL A 411 1.74 -4.79 -13.24
N LEU A 412 0.88 -5.37 -14.05
CA LEU A 412 0.44 -4.78 -15.32
C LEU A 412 -1.05 -4.35 -15.25
N VAL A 413 -1.38 -3.29 -16.00
CA VAL A 413 -2.69 -2.59 -16.06
C VAL A 413 -3.01 -1.71 -14.86
N VAL A 414 -2.83 -2.19 -13.63
CA VAL A 414 -3.11 -1.38 -12.44
C VAL A 414 -1.89 -0.52 -12.11
N ALA A 415 -2.08 0.80 -11.97
CA ALA A 415 -1.02 1.69 -11.53
C ALA A 415 -0.58 1.35 -10.10
N THR A 416 0.73 1.35 -9.85
CA THR A 416 1.29 1.01 -8.54
C THR A 416 2.37 1.98 -8.07
N ASN A 417 2.67 1.94 -6.77
CA ASN A 417 3.79 2.67 -6.19
C ASN A 417 5.15 1.96 -6.40
N LEU A 418 5.24 0.89 -7.21
CA LEU A 418 6.45 0.07 -7.34
C LEU A 418 7.70 0.87 -7.74
N ALA A 419 7.60 1.73 -8.76
CA ALA A 419 8.70 2.57 -9.20
C ALA A 419 9.13 3.58 -8.11
N PHE A 420 8.16 4.09 -7.34
CA PHE A 420 8.43 4.94 -6.18
C PHE A 420 9.24 4.17 -5.12
N LEU A 421 8.86 2.92 -4.80
CA LEU A 421 9.61 2.08 -3.85
C LEU A 421 11.05 1.85 -4.31
N GLY A 422 11.27 1.55 -5.60
CA GLY A 422 12.61 1.40 -6.17
C GLY A 422 13.46 2.65 -6.01
N ARG A 423 12.88 3.84 -6.23
CA ARG A 423 13.57 5.12 -6.05
C ARG A 423 13.90 5.42 -4.59
N VAL A 424 13.03 5.05 -3.65
CA VAL A 424 13.35 5.15 -2.21
C VAL A 424 14.57 4.28 -1.87
N MET A 425 14.66 3.06 -2.39
CA MET A 425 15.82 2.18 -2.17
C MET A 425 17.13 2.72 -2.75
N ALA A 426 17.03 3.50 -3.83
CA ALA A 426 18.17 4.15 -4.49
C ALA A 426 18.55 5.50 -3.84
N ASP A 427 17.68 6.10 -3.04
CA ASP A 427 17.89 7.44 -2.49
C ASP A 427 19.07 7.47 -1.48
N PRO A 428 20.04 8.40 -1.63
CA PRO A 428 21.19 8.48 -0.74
C PRO A 428 20.85 8.70 0.74
N GLU A 429 19.83 9.51 1.06
CA GLU A 429 19.45 9.78 2.46
C GLU A 429 18.83 8.52 3.08
N PHE A 430 17.98 7.80 2.34
CA PHE A 430 17.42 6.53 2.79
C PHE A 430 18.50 5.46 3.02
N ARG A 431 19.46 5.34 2.09
CA ARG A 431 20.59 4.39 2.20
C ARG A 431 21.50 4.70 3.39
N ALA A 432 21.65 5.98 3.74
CA ALA A 432 22.38 6.40 4.92
C ALA A 432 21.61 6.20 6.24
N GLY A 433 20.31 5.90 6.19
CA GLY A 433 19.43 5.83 7.37
C GLY A 433 19.07 7.21 7.93
N ALA A 434 19.27 8.28 7.15
CA ALA A 434 19.02 9.66 7.54
C ALA A 434 17.57 10.09 7.24
N VAL A 435 16.61 9.31 7.73
CA VAL A 435 15.18 9.50 7.48
C VAL A 435 14.45 10.08 8.68
N ASP A 436 13.34 10.75 8.39
CA ASP A 436 12.37 11.25 9.34
C ASP A 436 11.00 11.28 8.65
N THR A 437 9.94 11.57 9.41
CA THR A 437 8.55 11.54 8.89
C THR A 437 8.26 12.51 7.75
N GLY A 438 9.12 13.49 7.49
CA GLY A 438 9.04 14.43 6.36
C GLY A 438 9.84 13.99 5.13
N PHE A 439 10.55 12.86 5.17
CA PHE A 439 11.44 12.40 4.10
C PHE A 439 10.76 12.35 2.72
N VAL A 440 9.61 11.68 2.61
CA VAL A 440 8.93 11.48 1.33
C VAL A 440 8.50 12.81 0.71
N GLU A 441 8.04 13.77 1.53
CA GLU A 441 7.61 15.08 1.05
C GLU A 441 8.81 15.94 0.61
N ARG A 442 9.90 15.95 1.39
CA ARG A 442 11.12 16.68 1.01
C ARG A 442 11.76 16.15 -0.26
N ARG A 443 11.72 14.83 -0.47
CA ARG A 443 12.32 14.16 -1.63
C ARG A 443 11.33 13.92 -2.77
N ARG A 444 10.12 14.48 -2.68
CA ARG A 444 8.99 14.17 -3.57
C ARG A 444 9.35 14.25 -5.05
N GLU A 445 9.99 15.35 -5.46
CA GLU A 445 10.38 15.59 -6.86
C GLU A 445 11.25 14.45 -7.41
N ALA A 446 12.25 13.99 -6.67
CA ALA A 446 13.11 12.89 -7.07
C ALA A 446 12.38 11.53 -7.04
N LEU A 447 11.53 11.30 -6.05
CA LEU A 447 10.85 10.02 -5.85
C LEU A 447 9.69 9.78 -6.85
N VAL A 448 9.05 10.85 -7.34
CA VAL A 448 7.91 10.76 -8.30
C VAL A 448 8.27 11.25 -9.70
N ALA A 449 9.56 11.40 -10.00
CA ALA A 449 10.05 11.79 -11.32
C ALA A 449 9.43 10.95 -12.44
N PRO A 450 9.25 11.50 -13.65
CA PRO A 450 8.78 10.72 -14.79
C PRO A 450 9.69 9.49 -15.02
N PRO A 451 9.15 8.41 -15.60
CA PRO A 451 9.96 7.25 -15.95
C PRO A 451 11.11 7.69 -16.87
N PRO A 452 12.28 7.02 -16.79
CA PRO A 452 13.35 7.29 -17.74
C PRO A 452 12.88 6.98 -19.17
N ASP A 453 13.53 7.60 -20.15
CA ASP A 453 13.33 7.27 -21.55
C ASP A 453 13.50 5.77 -21.77
N LEU A 454 12.77 5.23 -22.75
CA LEU A 454 12.83 3.82 -23.08
C LEU A 454 14.27 3.43 -23.46
N SER A 455 14.86 2.52 -22.69
CA SER A 455 16.22 2.06 -22.96
C SER A 455 16.27 1.16 -24.20
N ASP A 456 17.39 1.20 -24.93
CA ASP A 456 17.62 0.33 -26.09
C ASP A 456 17.50 -1.15 -25.73
N ALA A 457 17.89 -1.52 -24.51
CA ALA A 457 17.76 -2.88 -24.01
C ALA A 457 16.30 -3.29 -23.76
N ALA A 458 15.48 -2.38 -23.21
CA ALA A 458 14.05 -2.63 -23.02
C ALA A 458 13.31 -2.71 -24.36
N LEU A 459 13.58 -1.79 -25.29
CA LEU A 459 12.98 -1.84 -26.62
C LEU A 459 13.42 -3.11 -27.39
N ALA A 460 14.70 -3.47 -27.34
CA ALA A 460 15.19 -4.72 -27.92
C ALA A 460 14.51 -5.95 -27.30
N ALA A 461 14.31 -5.97 -25.98
CA ALA A 461 13.59 -7.06 -25.29
C ALA A 461 12.15 -7.19 -25.79
N ALA A 462 11.43 -6.07 -25.91
CA ALA A 462 10.04 -6.04 -26.41
C ALA A 462 9.97 -6.57 -27.85
N VAL A 463 10.85 -6.07 -28.72
CA VAL A 463 10.94 -6.49 -30.12
C VAL A 463 11.24 -7.98 -30.22
N LEU A 464 12.24 -8.47 -29.49
CA LEU A 464 12.64 -9.87 -29.53
C LEU A 464 11.56 -10.80 -28.95
N ASP A 465 10.83 -10.39 -27.91
CA ASP A 465 9.66 -11.12 -27.42
C ASP A 465 8.61 -11.30 -28.52
N SER A 466 8.22 -10.20 -29.19
CA SER A 466 7.27 -10.23 -30.30
C SER A 466 7.73 -11.13 -31.44
N LEU A 467 9.00 -11.02 -31.85
CA LEU A 467 9.57 -11.80 -32.95
C LEU A 467 9.56 -13.30 -32.64
N LEU A 468 10.00 -13.69 -31.43
CA LEU A 468 9.98 -15.08 -30.98
C LEU A 468 8.56 -15.64 -30.95
N ARG A 469 7.58 -14.90 -30.42
CA ARG A 469 6.17 -15.33 -30.39
C ARG A 469 5.57 -15.47 -31.78
N GLN A 470 5.92 -14.58 -32.71
CA GLN A 470 5.50 -14.67 -34.10
C GLN A 470 6.09 -15.91 -34.78
N ASP A 471 7.36 -16.25 -34.51
CA ASP A 471 8.01 -17.46 -35.03
C ASP A 471 7.35 -18.72 -34.47
N GLU A 472 7.13 -18.80 -33.15
CA GLU A 472 6.41 -19.89 -32.48
C GLU A 472 4.96 -20.02 -32.99
N GLY A 473 4.29 -18.89 -33.21
CA GLY A 473 2.94 -18.82 -33.77
C GLY A 473 2.87 -19.31 -35.21
N ALA A 474 3.88 -18.99 -36.04
CA ALA A 474 4.02 -19.51 -37.38
C ALA A 474 4.20 -21.05 -37.36
N GLY A 475 5.08 -21.57 -36.50
CA GLY A 475 5.28 -23.00 -36.31
C GLY A 475 4.01 -23.73 -35.86
N ARG A 476 3.28 -23.17 -34.89
CA ARG A 476 1.98 -23.73 -34.44
C ARG A 476 0.91 -23.70 -35.53
N ARG A 477 0.79 -22.61 -36.29
CA ARG A 477 -0.16 -22.50 -37.41
C ARG A 477 0.18 -23.49 -38.52
N ALA A 478 1.46 -23.67 -38.85
CA ALA A 478 1.89 -24.69 -39.79
C ALA A 478 1.46 -26.07 -39.30
N ALA A 479 1.85 -26.46 -38.09
CA ALA A 479 1.52 -27.75 -37.49
C ALA A 479 0.01 -28.03 -37.40
N ALA A 480 -0.82 -27.01 -37.14
CA ALA A 480 -2.28 -27.12 -37.07
C ALA A 480 -2.98 -27.05 -38.44
N SER A 481 -2.25 -26.75 -39.52
CA SER A 481 -2.82 -26.67 -40.86
C SER A 481 -2.96 -28.05 -41.51
N GLN A 482 -3.69 -28.10 -42.63
CA GLN A 482 -3.79 -29.32 -43.45
C GLN A 482 -2.49 -29.66 -44.19
N ASP A 483 -1.49 -28.77 -44.16
CA ASP A 483 -0.15 -28.96 -44.73
C ASP A 483 0.93 -28.52 -43.71
N PRO A 484 1.27 -29.39 -42.73
CA PRO A 484 2.24 -29.07 -41.68
C PRO A 484 3.64 -28.68 -42.14
N PHE A 485 3.99 -29.04 -43.37
CA PHE A 485 5.29 -28.75 -43.97
C PHE A 485 5.22 -27.59 -44.97
N SER A 486 4.10 -26.86 -45.01
CA SER A 486 3.91 -25.76 -45.95
C SER A 486 4.94 -24.66 -45.70
N PRO A 487 5.78 -24.31 -46.69
CA PRO A 487 6.74 -23.21 -46.53
C PRO A 487 6.03 -21.86 -46.32
N TRP A 488 4.78 -21.72 -46.80
CA TRP A 488 3.94 -20.53 -46.61
C TRP A 488 3.47 -20.34 -45.17
N ALA A 489 3.40 -21.42 -44.39
CA ALA A 489 3.06 -21.36 -42.98
C ALA A 489 4.31 -21.32 -42.08
N ALA A 490 5.41 -21.96 -42.51
CA ALA A 490 6.63 -22.15 -41.72
C ALA A 490 7.68 -21.03 -41.86
N LEU A 491 7.65 -20.25 -42.95
CA LEU A 491 8.67 -19.22 -43.23
C LEU A 491 8.08 -17.79 -43.17
N PRO A 492 7.90 -17.21 -41.96
CA PRO A 492 7.33 -15.86 -41.80
C PRO A 492 8.17 -14.76 -42.49
N ASP A 493 9.45 -15.03 -42.72
CA ASP A 493 10.45 -14.07 -43.24
C ASP A 493 10.81 -14.30 -44.73
N TRP A 494 10.03 -15.04 -45.50
CA TRP A 494 10.37 -15.25 -46.92
C TRP A 494 10.09 -14.00 -47.76
N ARG A 495 11.10 -13.52 -48.51
CA ARG A 495 10.96 -12.45 -49.52
C ARG A 495 11.81 -12.76 -50.75
N LEU A 496 11.33 -12.36 -51.92
CA LEU A 496 12.08 -12.49 -53.16
C LEU A 496 13.13 -11.37 -53.27
N GLY A 497 14.41 -11.72 -53.41
CA GLY A 497 15.48 -10.79 -53.82
C GLY A 497 16.10 -9.91 -52.72
N GLY A 498 15.91 -10.22 -51.44
CA GLY A 498 16.53 -9.44 -50.35
C GLY A 498 16.33 -10.06 -48.97
N ALA A 499 16.82 -9.36 -47.95
CA ALA A 499 16.57 -9.74 -46.56
C ALA A 499 15.19 -9.25 -46.12
N ALA A 500 14.44 -10.11 -45.43
CA ALA A 500 13.18 -9.72 -44.84
C ALA A 500 13.43 -8.89 -43.58
N TYR A 501 12.73 -7.75 -43.50
CA TYR A 501 12.62 -6.97 -42.29
C TYR A 501 11.18 -7.07 -41.77
N ARG A 502 11.03 -7.19 -40.46
CA ARG A 502 9.74 -7.02 -39.78
C ARG A 502 9.71 -5.63 -39.20
N ARG A 503 8.61 -4.91 -39.43
CA ARG A 503 8.36 -3.60 -38.85
C ARG A 503 7.45 -3.78 -37.65
N LEU A 504 7.93 -3.41 -36.47
CA LEU A 504 7.16 -3.41 -35.23
C LEU A 504 7.03 -1.96 -34.73
N VAL A 505 5.91 -1.65 -34.10
CA VAL A 505 5.66 -0.32 -33.53
C VAL A 505 5.26 -0.50 -32.08
N PHE A 506 5.98 0.17 -31.18
CA PHE A 506 5.69 0.16 -29.75
C PHE A 506 5.39 1.57 -29.27
N GLN A 507 4.34 1.73 -28.47
CA GLN A 507 4.02 2.97 -27.79
C GLN A 507 4.58 2.93 -26.36
N HIS A 508 5.25 4.01 -25.94
CA HIS A 508 5.69 4.25 -24.56
C HIS A 508 5.28 5.67 -24.15
N GLY A 509 4.29 5.79 -23.26
CA GLY A 509 3.68 7.07 -22.98
C GLY A 509 3.06 7.67 -24.25
N GLU A 510 3.46 8.88 -24.61
CA GLU A 510 3.01 9.55 -25.84
C GLU A 510 3.93 9.27 -27.05
N ALA A 511 5.07 8.60 -26.85
CA ALA A 511 6.05 8.35 -27.89
C ALA A 511 5.78 7.02 -28.62
N GLU A 512 5.89 7.04 -29.94
CA GLU A 512 5.93 5.85 -30.78
C GLU A 512 7.36 5.49 -31.18
N HIS A 513 7.68 4.20 -31.06
CA HIS A 513 8.97 3.62 -31.38
C HIS A 513 8.79 2.62 -32.52
N VAL A 514 9.20 3.02 -33.73
CA VAL A 514 9.19 2.16 -34.91
C VAL A 514 10.53 1.42 -35.00
N VAL A 515 10.48 0.10 -35.11
CA VAL A 515 11.66 -0.76 -35.19
C VAL A 515 11.59 -1.62 -36.45
N GLU A 516 12.65 -1.58 -37.24
CA GLU A 516 12.86 -2.52 -38.34
C GLU A 516 13.83 -3.62 -37.88
N ALA A 517 13.37 -4.86 -37.86
CA ALA A 517 14.14 -6.02 -37.44
C ALA A 517 14.49 -6.90 -38.64
N GLU A 518 15.77 -6.99 -38.98
CA GLU A 518 16.30 -7.84 -40.07
C GLU A 518 16.99 -9.08 -39.47
N ARG A 519 16.58 -10.29 -39.87
CA ARG A 519 17.20 -11.52 -39.34
C ARG A 519 18.62 -11.72 -39.91
N ARG A 520 19.59 -11.95 -39.02
CA ARG A 520 21.00 -12.24 -39.34
C ARG A 520 21.44 -13.52 -38.61
N GLY A 521 21.19 -14.68 -39.24
CA GLY A 521 21.43 -15.99 -38.61
C GLY A 521 20.46 -16.22 -37.45
N THR A 522 21.01 -16.43 -36.25
CA THR A 522 20.23 -16.57 -35.00
C THR A 522 19.96 -15.24 -34.30
N ALA A 523 20.57 -14.14 -34.77
CA ALA A 523 20.39 -12.80 -34.22
C ALA A 523 19.51 -11.94 -35.13
N TRP A 524 19.15 -10.77 -34.62
CA TRP A 524 18.41 -9.74 -35.32
C TRP A 524 19.21 -8.45 -35.34
N GLN A 525 19.26 -7.83 -36.50
CA GLN A 525 19.70 -6.46 -36.63
C GLN A 525 18.49 -5.55 -36.45
N LEU A 526 18.43 -4.84 -35.33
CA LEU A 526 17.36 -3.89 -35.01
C LEU A 526 17.79 -2.49 -35.44
N ARG A 527 16.95 -1.80 -36.21
CA ARG A 527 17.13 -0.40 -36.61
C ARG A 527 16.02 0.45 -36.00
N PHE A 528 16.39 1.54 -35.36
CA PHE A 528 15.50 2.53 -34.73
C PHE A 528 15.91 3.90 -35.22
N ALA A 529 15.04 4.65 -35.90
CA ALA A 529 15.35 5.99 -36.40
C ALA A 529 16.80 6.11 -36.99
N ASP A 530 17.73 6.71 -36.25
CA ASP A 530 19.15 6.95 -36.59
C ASP A 530 20.16 5.94 -36.00
N ARG A 531 19.68 4.93 -35.28
CA ARG A 531 20.49 3.96 -34.51
C ARG A 531 20.26 2.53 -35.01
N GLN A 532 21.27 1.68 -34.83
CA GLN A 532 21.22 0.26 -35.19
C GLN A 532 21.98 -0.57 -34.15
N LEU A 533 21.39 -1.69 -33.70
CA LEU A 533 22.04 -2.65 -32.81
C LEU A 533 21.73 -4.10 -33.19
N SER A 534 22.68 -4.99 -32.95
CA SER A 534 22.56 -6.44 -33.08
C SER A 534 22.09 -7.03 -31.76
N ALA A 535 20.98 -7.76 -31.79
CA ALA A 535 20.45 -8.40 -30.60
C ALA A 535 19.90 -9.81 -30.88
N ALA A 536 20.02 -10.69 -29.91
CA ALA A 536 19.43 -12.02 -29.90
C ALA A 536 18.75 -12.25 -28.55
N ALA A 537 17.74 -13.11 -28.53
CA ALA A 537 17.11 -13.57 -27.30
C ALA A 537 16.85 -15.06 -27.37
N ALA A 538 17.00 -15.73 -26.23
CA ALA A 538 16.42 -17.04 -25.99
C ALA A 538 15.36 -16.91 -24.90
N ARG A 539 14.19 -17.52 -25.10
CA ARG A 539 13.13 -17.56 -24.08
C ARG A 539 13.46 -18.65 -23.06
N GLY A 540 13.24 -18.35 -21.78
CA GLY A 540 13.22 -19.39 -20.74
C GLY A 540 11.94 -20.23 -20.81
N ASP A 541 11.82 -21.18 -19.89
CA ASP A 541 10.70 -22.14 -19.86
C ASP A 541 9.40 -21.44 -19.43
N ASP A 542 8.65 -20.92 -20.40
CA ASP A 542 7.29 -20.33 -20.32
C ASP A 542 7.03 -19.26 -19.23
N ASP A 543 8.07 -18.78 -18.56
CA ASP A 543 8.00 -17.79 -17.49
C ASP A 543 8.25 -16.36 -18.00
N GLY A 544 8.11 -16.10 -19.30
CA GLY A 544 8.37 -14.77 -19.88
C GLY A 544 9.82 -14.26 -19.74
N SER A 545 10.74 -15.06 -19.18
CA SER A 545 12.15 -14.68 -19.09
C SER A 545 12.81 -14.72 -20.46
N LEU A 546 13.73 -13.78 -20.68
CA LEU A 546 14.53 -13.66 -21.88
C LEU A 546 16.01 -13.54 -21.50
N ALA A 547 16.82 -14.42 -22.08
CA ALA A 547 18.26 -14.28 -22.12
C ALA A 547 18.64 -13.39 -23.30
N LEU A 548 18.76 -12.08 -23.07
CA LEU A 548 19.13 -11.11 -24.11
C LEU A 548 20.64 -11.12 -24.32
N THR A 549 21.06 -11.01 -25.57
CA THR A 549 22.43 -10.68 -25.96
C THR A 549 22.37 -9.47 -26.88
N ILE A 550 22.87 -8.32 -26.44
CA ILE A 550 22.88 -7.07 -27.21
C ILE A 550 24.33 -6.67 -27.43
N GLU A 551 24.76 -6.52 -28.69
CA GLU A 551 26.15 -6.20 -29.05
C GLU A 551 27.17 -7.14 -28.37
N GLY A 552 26.81 -8.42 -28.26
CA GLY A 552 27.63 -9.44 -27.60
C GLY A 552 27.56 -9.45 -26.06
N ALA A 553 26.90 -8.48 -25.42
CA ALA A 553 26.73 -8.43 -23.97
C ALA A 553 25.45 -9.15 -23.53
N TYR A 554 25.60 -10.12 -22.63
CA TYR A 554 24.49 -10.85 -22.03
C TYR A 554 23.75 -10.01 -20.97
N ARG A 555 22.42 -10.07 -20.98
CA ARG A 555 21.53 -9.44 -19.99
C ARG A 555 20.27 -10.29 -19.77
N PRO A 556 19.88 -10.58 -18.53
CA PRO A 556 18.55 -11.13 -18.26
C PRO A 556 17.48 -10.04 -18.44
N ALA A 557 16.34 -10.44 -18.96
CA ALA A 557 15.14 -9.62 -19.04
C ALA A 557 13.90 -10.46 -18.74
N LEU A 558 12.82 -9.78 -18.40
CA LEU A 558 11.50 -10.35 -18.23
C LEU A 558 10.52 -9.57 -19.09
N VAL A 559 9.74 -10.26 -19.92
CA VAL A 559 8.67 -9.65 -20.71
C VAL A 559 7.35 -10.34 -20.40
N GLU A 560 6.50 -9.63 -19.66
CA GLU A 560 5.13 -10.03 -19.38
C GLU A 560 4.18 -9.35 -20.37
N ARG A 561 3.19 -10.09 -20.88
CA ARG A 561 2.30 -9.58 -21.92
C ARG A 561 0.84 -9.90 -21.63
N HIS A 562 -0.02 -8.92 -21.86
CA HIS A 562 -1.46 -9.07 -21.91
C HIS A 562 -2.04 -8.36 -23.14
N GLY A 563 -2.40 -9.15 -24.16
CA GLY A 563 -2.81 -8.62 -25.46
C GLY A 563 -1.67 -7.81 -26.10
N ALA A 564 -1.95 -6.56 -26.45
CA ALA A 564 -0.98 -5.61 -26.99
C ALA A 564 -0.07 -4.99 -25.90
N ASN A 565 -0.45 -5.05 -24.62
CA ASN A 565 0.31 -4.41 -23.54
C ASN A 565 1.43 -5.33 -23.03
N LEU A 566 2.60 -4.75 -22.78
CA LEU A 566 3.78 -5.42 -22.26
C LEU A 566 4.31 -4.69 -21.02
N ALA A 567 4.80 -5.45 -20.04
CA ALA A 567 5.73 -4.98 -19.03
C ALA A 567 7.09 -5.61 -19.32
N VAL A 568 8.09 -4.77 -19.56
CA VAL A 568 9.44 -5.17 -19.91
C VAL A 568 10.37 -4.78 -18.77
N CYS A 569 10.97 -5.76 -18.11
CA CYS A 569 11.90 -5.55 -17.02
C CYS A 569 13.32 -5.87 -17.48
N VAL A 570 14.24 -4.89 -17.42
CA VAL A 570 15.65 -5.06 -17.78
C VAL A 570 16.51 -4.31 -16.77
N ALA A 571 17.54 -4.98 -16.25
CA ALA A 571 18.48 -4.39 -15.29
C ALA A 571 17.84 -3.77 -14.03
N GLY A 572 16.70 -4.32 -13.59
CA GLY A 572 15.99 -3.88 -12.38
C GLY A 572 15.02 -2.71 -12.58
N GLU A 573 14.88 -2.24 -13.82
CA GLU A 573 13.91 -1.21 -14.22
C GLU A 573 12.79 -1.85 -15.05
N THR A 574 11.58 -1.29 -14.95
CA THR A 574 10.38 -1.80 -15.63
C THR A 574 9.76 -0.72 -16.52
N TRP A 575 9.53 -1.06 -17.79
CA TRP A 575 8.86 -0.21 -18.78
C TRP A 575 7.55 -0.84 -19.21
N PHE A 576 6.52 0.00 -19.40
CA PHE A 576 5.23 -0.44 -19.92
C PHE A 576 5.09 0.00 -21.38
N LEU A 577 4.85 -0.95 -22.28
CA LEU A 577 4.76 -0.71 -23.71
C LEU A 577 3.42 -1.22 -24.24
N THR A 578 2.94 -0.64 -25.33
CA THR A 578 1.85 -1.22 -26.12
C THR A 578 2.37 -1.50 -27.53
N GLU A 579 2.35 -2.75 -27.96
CA GLU A 579 2.64 -3.12 -29.34
C GLU A 579 1.44 -2.74 -30.23
N LEU A 580 1.65 -1.75 -31.09
CA LEU A 580 0.62 -1.27 -32.01
C LEU A 580 0.59 -2.15 -33.25
N ASP A 581 -0.61 -2.55 -33.67
CA ASP A 581 -0.80 -3.14 -34.99
C ASP A 581 -0.80 -2.03 -36.04
N PRO A 582 0.22 -1.95 -36.93
CA PRO A 582 0.29 -0.92 -37.95
C PRO A 582 -0.85 -0.99 -38.99
N LEU A 583 -1.66 -2.05 -38.98
CA LEU A 583 -2.84 -2.23 -39.81
C LEU A 583 -4.17 -1.96 -39.08
N ALA A 584 -4.14 -1.67 -37.78
CA ALA A 584 -5.34 -1.31 -37.02
C ALA A 584 -5.84 0.10 -37.39
N PRO A 585 -7.16 0.34 -37.44
CA PRO A 585 -7.71 1.66 -37.67
C PRO A 585 -7.35 2.62 -36.51
N PRO A 586 -7.05 3.90 -36.78
CA PRO A 586 -6.73 4.88 -35.74
C PRO A 586 -7.92 5.09 -34.79
N ALA A 587 -7.65 5.20 -33.49
CA ALA A 587 -8.66 5.55 -32.50
C ALA A 587 -9.09 7.02 -32.65
N ASP A 588 -10.39 7.30 -32.57
CA ASP A 588 -10.96 8.64 -32.76
C ASP A 588 -10.39 9.63 -31.74
N ALA A 589 -9.63 10.61 -32.24
CA ALA A 589 -8.99 11.66 -31.47
C ALA A 589 -9.85 12.94 -31.45
N ASP A 590 -10.84 12.99 -30.56
CA ASP A 590 -11.60 14.21 -30.24
C ASP A 590 -11.60 14.45 -28.71
N ALA A 591 -10.54 15.07 -28.18
CA ALA A 591 -10.37 15.27 -26.73
C ALA A 591 -9.94 16.69 -26.32
N ALA A 592 -10.23 17.72 -27.12
CA ALA A 592 -9.87 19.12 -26.77
C ALA A 592 -11.02 19.96 -26.19
N SER A 593 -12.25 19.43 -26.08
CA SER A 593 -13.37 20.05 -25.35
C SER A 593 -14.12 19.08 -24.44
N GLY A 594 -13.41 18.04 -23.97
CA GLY A 594 -14.00 16.86 -23.38
C GLY A 594 -14.64 17.07 -22.01
N PRO A 595 -15.55 16.17 -21.60
CA PRO A 595 -16.12 16.12 -20.27
C PRO A 595 -15.05 16.02 -19.18
N LEU A 596 -15.34 16.58 -18.00
CA LEU A 596 -14.57 16.26 -16.80
C LEU A 596 -14.92 14.85 -16.38
N THR A 597 -13.93 13.98 -16.38
CA THR A 597 -14.08 12.57 -16.07
C THR A 597 -13.63 12.25 -14.65
N ALA A 598 -14.15 11.15 -14.11
CA ALA A 598 -13.75 10.62 -12.82
C ALA A 598 -12.28 10.20 -12.88
N PRO A 599 -11.39 10.79 -12.06
CA PRO A 599 -9.97 10.50 -12.11
C PRO A 599 -9.64 9.11 -11.54
N MET A 600 -10.61 8.48 -10.88
CA MET A 600 -10.58 7.18 -10.22
C MET A 600 -12.03 6.70 -9.99
N PRO A 601 -12.30 5.39 -9.86
CA PRO A 601 -13.61 4.94 -9.43
C PRO A 601 -13.84 5.28 -7.97
N GLY A 602 -15.07 5.57 -7.61
CA GLY A 602 -15.43 5.91 -6.24
C GLY A 602 -16.91 6.24 -6.12
N ARG A 603 -17.30 6.68 -4.93
CA ARG A 603 -18.66 7.12 -4.64
C ARG A 603 -18.72 8.64 -4.60
N VAL A 604 -19.64 9.27 -5.30
CA VAL A 604 -19.88 10.72 -5.18
C VAL A 604 -20.39 11.01 -3.77
N VAL A 605 -19.62 11.75 -2.98
CA VAL A 605 -20.00 12.13 -1.60
C VAL A 605 -20.56 13.54 -1.53
N GLN A 606 -20.21 14.41 -2.48
CA GLN A 606 -20.75 15.76 -2.52
C GLN A 606 -20.77 16.30 -3.95
N VAL A 607 -21.85 17.00 -4.30
CA VAL A 607 -21.94 17.83 -5.51
C VAL A 607 -22.05 19.28 -5.03
N LEU A 608 -21.09 20.13 -5.41
CA LEU A 608 -20.91 21.48 -4.86
C LEU A 608 -21.46 22.59 -5.78
N VAL A 609 -21.89 22.22 -6.99
CA VAL A 609 -22.40 23.13 -8.03
C VAL A 609 -23.64 22.53 -8.70
N ALA A 610 -24.47 23.38 -9.28
CA ALA A 610 -25.61 22.99 -10.10
C ALA A 610 -25.33 23.24 -11.60
N ALA A 611 -26.09 22.56 -12.47
CA ALA A 611 -26.09 22.90 -13.90
C ALA A 611 -26.59 24.34 -14.09
N GLY A 612 -25.85 25.14 -14.85
CA GLY A 612 -26.05 26.57 -15.05
C GLY A 612 -25.14 27.46 -14.19
N ASP A 613 -24.43 26.92 -13.20
CA ASP A 613 -23.57 27.73 -12.34
C ASP A 613 -22.31 28.21 -13.09
N ALA A 614 -22.00 29.49 -12.91
CA ALA A 614 -20.71 30.05 -13.32
C ALA A 614 -19.63 29.66 -12.30
N VAL A 615 -18.54 29.06 -12.79
CA VAL A 615 -17.44 28.54 -11.98
C VAL A 615 -16.12 29.17 -12.37
N ARG A 616 -15.25 29.40 -11.39
CA ARG A 616 -13.88 29.89 -11.61
C ARG A 616 -12.88 28.74 -11.63
N ARG A 617 -11.78 28.89 -12.36
CA ARG A 617 -10.67 27.94 -12.35
C ARG A 617 -10.22 27.64 -10.92
N GLY A 618 -10.12 26.36 -10.59
CA GLY A 618 -9.76 25.87 -9.25
C GLY A 618 -10.94 25.80 -8.26
N GLN A 619 -12.14 26.23 -8.65
CA GLN A 619 -13.33 26.11 -7.80
C GLN A 619 -13.73 24.62 -7.65
N PRO A 620 -13.93 24.14 -6.42
CA PRO A 620 -14.48 22.80 -6.15
C PRO A 620 -15.85 22.60 -6.81
N LEU A 621 -16.03 21.48 -7.51
CA LEU A 621 -17.26 21.13 -8.23
C LEU A 621 -17.95 19.88 -7.65
N MET A 622 -17.19 18.84 -7.37
CA MET A 622 -17.69 17.55 -6.89
C MET A 622 -16.63 16.88 -6.02
N VAL A 623 -17.05 16.09 -5.03
CA VAL A 623 -16.16 15.29 -4.18
C VAL A 623 -16.50 13.82 -4.33
N ILE A 624 -15.49 13.00 -4.60
CA ILE A 624 -15.59 11.55 -4.76
C ILE A 624 -14.81 10.90 -3.62
N GLU A 625 -15.41 9.91 -2.96
CA GLU A 625 -14.78 9.06 -1.95
C GLU A 625 -14.43 7.71 -2.57
N ALA A 626 -13.17 7.32 -2.49
CA ALA A 626 -12.72 5.98 -2.83
C ALA A 626 -11.70 5.52 -1.81
N MET A 627 -11.78 4.26 -1.38
CA MET A 627 -10.76 3.65 -0.52
C MET A 627 -10.45 4.49 0.75
N LYS A 628 -11.51 5.08 1.34
CA LYS A 628 -11.49 5.99 2.52
C LYS A 628 -10.79 7.34 2.31
N MET A 629 -10.51 7.72 1.07
CA MET A 629 -9.96 9.01 0.70
C MET A 629 -11.00 9.82 -0.09
N GLU A 630 -11.16 11.10 0.28
CA GLU A 630 -11.97 12.05 -0.47
C GLU A 630 -11.09 12.80 -1.49
N HIS A 631 -11.60 12.98 -2.70
CA HIS A 631 -10.94 13.71 -3.76
C HIS A 631 -11.90 14.74 -4.37
N THR A 632 -11.48 16.00 -4.38
CA THR A 632 -12.25 17.11 -4.92
C THR A 632 -11.92 17.34 -6.40
N ILE A 633 -12.90 17.19 -7.27
CA ILE A 633 -12.86 17.61 -8.67
C ILE A 633 -13.04 19.12 -8.72
N ALA A 634 -12.04 19.81 -9.24
CA ALA A 634 -12.04 21.27 -9.37
C ALA A 634 -12.18 21.70 -10.85
N ALA A 635 -12.74 22.88 -11.08
CA ALA A 635 -12.88 23.44 -12.42
C ALA A 635 -11.51 23.68 -13.06
N PRO A 636 -11.23 23.17 -14.27
CA PRO A 636 -9.94 23.36 -14.94
C PRO A 636 -9.78 24.78 -15.49
N ARG A 637 -10.89 25.53 -15.66
CA ARG A 637 -10.98 26.86 -16.24
C ARG A 637 -12.22 27.60 -15.72
N ASP A 638 -12.28 28.91 -15.99
CA ASP A 638 -13.51 29.69 -15.82
C ASP A 638 -14.55 29.24 -16.87
N GLY A 639 -15.81 29.10 -16.47
CA GLY A 639 -16.84 28.59 -17.37
C GLY A 639 -18.21 28.44 -16.71
N VAL A 640 -19.13 27.78 -17.41
CA VAL A 640 -20.47 27.44 -16.91
C VAL A 640 -20.63 25.92 -16.90
N VAL A 641 -21.18 25.37 -15.81
CA VAL A 641 -21.48 23.94 -15.69
C VAL A 641 -22.67 23.62 -16.59
N GLU A 642 -22.47 22.83 -17.65
CA GLU A 642 -23.57 22.50 -18.58
C GLU A 642 -24.46 21.38 -18.05
N ARG A 643 -23.82 20.30 -17.56
CA ARG A 643 -24.52 19.12 -17.05
C ARG A 643 -23.69 18.38 -16.02
N ILE A 644 -24.38 17.69 -15.12
CA ILE A 644 -23.84 16.81 -14.09
C ILE A 644 -24.50 15.45 -14.28
N ARG A 645 -23.71 14.37 -14.30
CA ARG A 645 -24.19 13.01 -14.64
C ARG A 645 -24.48 12.11 -13.45
N TYR A 646 -24.05 12.50 -12.25
CA TYR A 646 -24.13 11.68 -11.04
C TYR A 646 -24.63 12.49 -9.85
N GLU A 647 -25.43 11.84 -9.02
CA GLU A 647 -25.95 12.39 -7.77
C GLU A 647 -25.12 11.94 -6.56
N VAL A 648 -25.33 12.58 -5.41
CA VAL A 648 -24.68 12.17 -4.15
C VAL A 648 -25.13 10.75 -3.79
N GLY A 649 -24.16 9.85 -3.62
CA GLY A 649 -24.37 8.44 -3.32
C GLY A 649 -24.06 7.51 -4.49
N ASP A 650 -23.98 8.02 -5.72
CA ASP A 650 -23.70 7.20 -6.91
C ASP A 650 -22.26 6.69 -6.95
N ASN A 651 -22.08 5.49 -7.52
CA ASN A 651 -20.75 4.95 -7.82
C ASN A 651 -20.35 5.31 -9.26
N VAL A 652 -19.12 5.78 -9.43
CA VAL A 652 -18.53 6.13 -10.72
C VAL A 652 -17.32 5.25 -11.00
N GLU A 653 -17.10 4.92 -12.27
CA GLU A 653 -15.91 4.22 -12.75
C GLU A 653 -14.81 5.20 -13.17
N GLU A 654 -13.57 4.73 -13.35
CA GLU A 654 -12.49 5.56 -13.85
C GLU A 654 -12.82 6.04 -15.26
N ALA A 655 -12.47 7.28 -15.57
CA ALA A 655 -12.76 7.95 -16.83
C ALA A 655 -14.26 8.14 -17.13
N ALA A 656 -15.18 7.79 -16.22
CA ALA A 656 -16.60 8.08 -16.38
C ALA A 656 -16.84 9.59 -16.44
N GLU A 657 -17.62 10.07 -17.41
CA GLU A 657 -17.96 11.48 -17.55
C GLU A 657 -18.80 11.95 -16.34
N LEU A 658 -18.23 12.82 -15.51
CA LEU A 658 -18.88 13.36 -14.32
C LEU A 658 -19.74 14.58 -14.66
N LEU A 659 -19.12 15.58 -15.28
CA LEU A 659 -19.74 16.86 -15.57
C LEU A 659 -19.03 17.57 -16.72
N VAL A 660 -19.70 18.51 -17.36
CA VAL A 660 -19.14 19.29 -18.48
C VAL A 660 -19.10 20.76 -18.10
N VAL A 661 -17.97 21.42 -18.31
CA VAL A 661 -17.81 22.86 -18.13
C VAL A 661 -17.46 23.48 -19.48
N SER A 662 -18.38 24.28 -20.03
CA SER A 662 -18.12 25.05 -21.25
C SER A 662 -17.49 26.40 -20.93
N ALA A 663 -16.76 26.94 -21.91
CA ALA A 663 -16.21 28.29 -21.81
C ALA A 663 -17.36 29.30 -21.74
N ALA A 664 -17.24 30.30 -20.86
CA ALA A 664 -18.17 31.41 -20.86
C ALA A 664 -18.17 32.07 -22.26
N VAL A 665 -19.32 32.09 -22.92
CA VAL A 665 -19.48 32.84 -24.18
C VAL A 665 -19.28 34.31 -23.84
N PRO A 666 -18.30 35.02 -24.42
CA PRO A 666 -18.20 36.45 -24.22
C PRO A 666 -19.44 37.10 -24.83
N ASP A 667 -20.14 37.91 -24.03
CA ASP A 667 -21.24 38.77 -24.51
C ASP A 667 -20.75 39.50 -25.77
N ARG A 668 -21.34 39.16 -26.92
CA ARG A 668 -21.14 39.93 -28.14
C ARG A 668 -21.89 41.26 -27.97
N PRO A 669 -21.23 42.40 -28.26
CA PRO A 669 -21.86 43.72 -28.16
C PRO A 669 -23.08 43.88 -29.08
#